data_AF-A0AAW8G9D7-F1
#
_entry.id   AF-A0AAW8G9D7-F1
#
_cell.length_a   1.000
_cell.length_b   1.000
_cell.length_c   1.000
_cell.angle_alpha   90.00
_cell.angle_beta   90.00
_cell.angle_gamma   90.00
#
_symmetry.space_group_name_H-M   'P 1'
#
loop_
_entity.id
_entity.type
_entity.pdbx_description
1 polymer ?
#
loop_
_entity_poly.entity_id
_entity_poly.type
_entity_poly.pdbx_seq_one_letter_code
_entity_poly.pdbx_strand_id
1 'polypeptide(L)'
;MQISNTSRDAWIWAAAAGLLILTLGLELVTPLGYAVWLVHFFAVAITNFQSRPRVPLLVAVLACVLVAIGFQVAPASTNSSFSAVNRTFGSLCFLGMGMITMQGIRARMSAQRALWLQERQTAVAAAVQGDLSPQELAQHALGALCQATGAHVGALYRLLGERLVLSGGIALPAGMASEIPASEGQLGEAVRLKQVRQLRAVDASHVQIQTGLGRSAPGELMLAPVTADGRVVGAIELGRSGVAHSDGRALALLERCMDIIGVALRTAQLRADLVELLEQTQRQSEELQAQQEELRVANEELEEQSRSLQQSQANLEQQQAELEQINVHLEERTHELEEQRRSLLAAQDELVRSGKELEAASQYKSEFLANMSHELRTPLNSSLILAKLLADNREGTLSAEQIKYAQAIHSSNNDLLALINDILDLSKIEAGQVELSEDNIAVAPLLVRLRETFEPLAAQKALGLDIRAEPGAPERLTIDAQRLQQVLKNLLANAVKFTEHGHVALVVQGHGVGRVRFVVSDTGIGIAKAQTGVIFEAFRQADGSTQRRFGGTGLGLSISRDLAQRMGGTITVDSEPGRGSTFILELPVEGAPQTPDTPVTPRAPEPAVRAAATPAPAAPAPAPAASATPAPAPSAFDDRDRRTRPGRAILAVEDDAAFAQALVELAHDMDFDCVVAGSAQEAIALAPQVQPSGVLLDVGLPDISGLSVLEQLKRDPATRHIPVHVMSAQERAQVSLELGAVGFLLKPATRERLVAAIRQLEQTSERNMRRLLIVEDDRNLRENLRRLLAHEGLDITAVGSIAEAMEQLAAVTFDCMVTDLALPDGSGYDLLERMGERESGAFPPVIVYTGRALTREEEQRLRRYSKSIIIKGARSPERLLDEVTLFLHSVEASLPSDQQRLLREARKRDAVLDGRTILLAEDDVRNIFALSSVLEPLGVKLEIARNGREAVERLEQDKEVDLVLMDIMMPEMDGLTAMRHIRKQRRHQHLPIIALTAKAMADDRERCLEAGANDYIAKPIDVDKLVSLCRVWCSRQ
;
A
#
# COMPACT_ATOMS: atom_id res chain seq x y z
N MET A 1 -32.99 -91.12 -12.12
CA MET A 1 -33.36 -92.37 -12.81
C MET A 1 -34.00 -93.28 -11.76
N GLN A 2 -35.34 -93.35 -11.78
CA GLN A 2 -36.08 -94.27 -10.92
C GLN A 2 -35.52 -95.67 -11.17
N ILE A 3 -35.15 -96.41 -10.11
CA ILE A 3 -35.22 -97.86 -10.17
C ILE A 3 -36.72 -98.17 -10.08
N SER A 4 -37.47 -97.77 -11.11
CA SER A 4 -38.72 -98.42 -11.44
C SER A 4 -38.37 -99.90 -11.55
N ASN A 5 -39.23 -100.78 -11.04
CA ASN A 5 -39.13 -102.20 -11.38
C ASN A 5 -39.01 -102.26 -12.90
N THR A 6 -37.79 -102.42 -13.39
CA THR A 6 -37.58 -102.37 -14.82
C THR A 6 -38.38 -103.53 -15.38
N SER A 7 -39.03 -103.38 -16.53
CA SER A 7 -39.70 -104.51 -17.19
C SER A 7 -38.81 -105.75 -17.21
N ARG A 8 -37.49 -105.52 -17.30
CA ARG A 8 -36.41 -106.49 -17.11
C ARG A 8 -36.43 -107.25 -15.78
N ASP A 9 -36.60 -106.60 -14.62
CA ASP A 9 -36.68 -107.28 -13.32
C ASP A 9 -37.90 -108.22 -13.23
N ALA A 10 -39.03 -107.80 -13.79
CA ALA A 10 -40.24 -108.64 -13.87
C ALA A 10 -40.04 -109.85 -14.82
N TRP A 11 -39.40 -109.62 -15.97
CA TRP A 11 -39.03 -110.70 -16.91
C TRP A 11 -38.08 -111.72 -16.30
N ILE A 12 -37.07 -111.27 -15.54
CA ILE A 12 -36.13 -112.17 -14.88
C ILE A 12 -36.84 -113.00 -13.79
N TRP A 13 -37.79 -112.41 -13.06
CA TRP A 13 -38.64 -113.15 -12.13
C TRP A 13 -39.48 -114.22 -12.83
N ALA A 14 -40.14 -113.86 -13.94
CA ALA A 14 -40.95 -114.79 -14.72
C ALA A 14 -40.10 -115.92 -15.32
N ALA A 15 -38.91 -115.61 -15.83
CA ALA A 15 -37.99 -116.60 -16.39
C ALA A 15 -37.42 -117.54 -15.32
N ALA A 16 -37.05 -117.03 -14.14
CA ALA A 16 -36.61 -117.86 -13.02
C ALA A 16 -37.75 -118.77 -12.54
N ALA A 17 -38.97 -118.25 -12.35
CA ALA A 17 -40.13 -119.05 -11.97
C ALA A 17 -40.49 -120.11 -13.03
N GLY A 18 -40.43 -119.76 -14.31
CA GLY A 18 -40.66 -120.69 -15.43
C GLY A 18 -39.63 -121.83 -15.44
N LEU A 19 -38.35 -121.54 -15.25
CA LEU A 19 -37.29 -122.56 -15.14
C LEU A 19 -37.50 -123.48 -13.94
N LEU A 20 -37.89 -122.94 -12.78
CA LEU A 20 -38.19 -123.74 -11.58
C LEU A 20 -39.38 -124.69 -11.82
N ILE A 21 -40.49 -124.19 -12.38
CA ILE A 21 -41.70 -124.97 -12.65
C ILE A 21 -41.42 -126.06 -13.71
N LEU A 22 -40.73 -125.69 -14.81
CA LEU A 22 -40.35 -126.63 -15.86
C LEU A 22 -39.47 -127.75 -15.32
N THR A 23 -38.50 -127.41 -14.46
CA THR A 23 -37.59 -128.41 -13.88
C THR A 23 -38.34 -129.36 -12.95
N LEU A 24 -39.25 -128.86 -12.11
CA LEU A 24 -40.11 -129.70 -11.27
C LEU A 24 -40.99 -130.64 -12.13
N GLY A 25 -41.60 -130.11 -13.20
CA GLY A 25 -42.42 -130.89 -14.14
C GLY A 25 -41.66 -132.03 -14.80
N LEU A 26 -40.40 -131.79 -15.19
CA LEU A 26 -39.52 -132.83 -15.74
C LEU A 26 -39.14 -133.86 -14.67
N GLU A 27 -38.83 -133.44 -13.44
CA GLU A 27 -38.48 -134.34 -12.33
C GLU A 27 -39.61 -135.31 -11.96
N LEU A 28 -40.88 -134.91 -12.11
CA LEU A 28 -42.05 -135.76 -11.86
C LEU A 28 -42.16 -136.96 -12.82
N VAL A 29 -41.63 -136.82 -14.04
CA VAL A 29 -41.77 -137.83 -15.10
C VAL A 29 -40.48 -138.64 -15.29
N THR A 30 -39.33 -138.09 -14.93
CA THR A 30 -38.04 -138.79 -15.05
C THR A 30 -37.73 -139.66 -13.82
N PRO A 31 -37.31 -140.94 -13.99
CA PRO A 31 -36.90 -141.79 -12.88
C PRO A 31 -35.71 -141.22 -12.09
N LEU A 32 -35.62 -141.58 -10.81
CA LEU A 32 -34.46 -141.26 -9.97
C LEU A 32 -33.16 -141.74 -10.66
N GLY A 33 -32.13 -140.89 -10.72
CA GLY A 33 -30.83 -141.22 -11.35
C GLY A 33 -30.43 -140.31 -12.51
N TYR A 34 -31.40 -139.67 -13.19
CA TYR A 34 -31.11 -138.62 -14.17
C TYR A 34 -30.93 -137.26 -13.47
N ALA A 35 -29.97 -136.46 -13.94
CA ALA A 35 -29.57 -135.19 -13.31
C ALA A 35 -30.39 -133.98 -13.81
N VAL A 36 -31.72 -134.13 -13.94
CA VAL A 36 -32.64 -133.06 -14.37
C VAL A 36 -32.59 -131.86 -13.41
N TRP A 37 -32.38 -132.12 -12.12
CA TRP A 37 -32.24 -131.11 -11.07
C TRP A 37 -31.15 -130.07 -11.35
N LEU A 38 -30.16 -130.36 -12.22
CA LEU A 38 -29.15 -129.41 -12.66
C LEU A 38 -29.73 -128.16 -13.33
N VAL A 39 -30.94 -128.24 -13.91
CA VAL A 39 -31.58 -127.09 -14.56
C VAL A 39 -31.89 -125.96 -13.57
N HIS A 40 -32.06 -126.28 -12.27
CA HIS A 40 -32.19 -125.28 -11.21
C HIS A 40 -30.99 -124.32 -11.11
N PHE A 41 -29.79 -124.72 -11.54
CA PHE A 41 -28.64 -123.80 -11.61
C PHE A 41 -28.90 -122.62 -12.56
N PHE A 42 -29.60 -122.84 -13.67
CA PHE A 42 -29.95 -121.76 -14.59
C PHE A 42 -30.98 -120.81 -13.97
N ALA A 43 -31.91 -121.33 -13.16
CA ALA A 43 -32.88 -120.51 -12.43
C ALA A 43 -32.18 -119.60 -11.40
N VAL A 44 -31.13 -120.08 -10.71
CA VAL A 44 -30.32 -119.24 -9.82
C VAL A 44 -29.42 -118.30 -10.64
N ALA A 45 -28.80 -118.76 -11.73
CA ALA A 45 -27.88 -117.97 -12.55
C ALA A 45 -28.54 -116.73 -13.18
N ILE A 46 -29.76 -116.86 -13.69
CA ILE A 46 -30.47 -115.75 -14.36
C ILE A 46 -30.74 -114.58 -13.40
N THR A 47 -30.81 -114.84 -12.08
CA THR A 47 -30.97 -113.80 -11.07
C THR A 47 -29.76 -112.88 -10.92
N ASN A 48 -28.60 -113.20 -11.53
CA ASN A 48 -27.43 -112.32 -11.56
C ASN A 48 -27.70 -110.95 -12.22
N PHE A 49 -28.77 -110.86 -13.02
CA PHE A 49 -29.20 -109.64 -13.70
C PHE A 49 -30.28 -108.85 -12.93
N GLN A 50 -30.67 -109.29 -11.73
CA GLN A 50 -31.62 -108.59 -10.87
C GLN A 50 -30.99 -107.37 -10.19
N SER A 51 -31.81 -106.34 -9.99
CA SER A 51 -31.46 -105.15 -9.19
C SER A 51 -31.50 -105.40 -7.67
N ARG A 52 -32.21 -106.44 -7.21
CA ARG A 52 -32.43 -106.72 -5.79
C ARG A 52 -31.49 -107.81 -5.26
N PRO A 53 -30.61 -107.53 -4.28
CA PRO A 53 -29.60 -108.48 -3.82
C PRO A 53 -30.16 -109.71 -3.10
N ARG A 54 -31.40 -109.65 -2.60
CA ARG A 54 -32.04 -110.77 -1.86
C ARG A 54 -32.62 -111.84 -2.79
N VAL A 55 -32.83 -111.54 -4.07
CA VAL A 55 -33.53 -112.42 -5.02
C VAL A 55 -32.77 -113.70 -5.34
N PRO A 56 -31.45 -113.69 -5.62
CA PRO A 56 -30.70 -114.92 -5.91
C PRO A 56 -30.73 -115.94 -4.78
N LEU A 57 -30.66 -115.47 -3.53
CA LEU A 57 -30.72 -116.33 -2.35
C LEU A 57 -32.12 -116.93 -2.17
N LEU A 58 -33.18 -116.14 -2.41
CA LEU A 58 -34.56 -116.61 -2.33
C LEU A 58 -34.85 -117.69 -3.40
N VAL A 59 -34.39 -117.49 -4.63
CA VAL A 59 -34.52 -118.47 -5.72
C VAL A 59 -33.71 -119.73 -5.44
N ALA A 60 -32.52 -119.62 -4.87
CA ALA A 60 -31.72 -120.77 -4.44
C ALA A 60 -32.39 -121.58 -3.33
N VAL A 61 -32.98 -120.92 -2.33
CA VAL A 61 -33.77 -121.60 -1.27
C VAL A 61 -34.98 -122.30 -1.88
N LEU A 62 -35.70 -121.63 -2.78
CA LEU A 62 -36.86 -122.22 -3.46
C LEU A 62 -36.46 -123.45 -4.31
N ALA A 63 -35.33 -123.39 -5.02
CA ALA A 63 -34.77 -124.53 -5.75
C ALA A 63 -34.46 -125.72 -4.83
N CYS A 64 -33.90 -125.48 -3.63
CA CYS A 64 -33.66 -126.56 -2.65
C CYS A 64 -34.96 -127.23 -2.20
N VAL A 65 -36.02 -126.44 -1.95
CA VAL A 65 -37.34 -126.97 -1.59
C VAL A 65 -37.92 -127.81 -2.73
N LEU A 66 -37.83 -127.34 -3.97
CA LEU A 66 -38.33 -128.08 -5.14
C LEU A 66 -37.56 -129.37 -5.39
N VAL A 67 -36.24 -129.39 -5.21
CA VAL A 67 -35.43 -130.62 -5.31
C VAL A 67 -35.80 -131.64 -4.23
N ALA A 68 -36.13 -131.19 -3.02
CA ALA A 68 -36.61 -132.04 -1.93
C ALA A 68 -37.99 -132.64 -2.24
N ILE A 69 -38.91 -131.83 -2.77
CA ILE A 69 -40.24 -132.29 -3.21
C ILE A 69 -40.10 -133.30 -4.36
N GLY A 70 -39.30 -132.98 -5.39
CA GLY A 70 -39.07 -133.86 -6.53
C GLY A 70 -38.45 -135.20 -6.13
N PHE A 71 -37.60 -135.25 -5.10
CA PHE A 71 -37.04 -136.50 -4.58
C PHE A 71 -38.10 -137.42 -3.95
N GLN A 72 -39.13 -136.86 -3.28
CA GLN A 72 -40.18 -137.66 -2.66
C GLN A 72 -41.19 -138.22 -3.67
N VAL A 73 -41.40 -137.54 -4.80
CA VAL A 73 -42.46 -137.87 -5.76
C VAL A 73 -41.93 -138.65 -6.98
N ALA A 74 -40.64 -138.56 -7.29
CA ALA A 74 -40.07 -139.17 -8.50
C ALA A 74 -40.14 -140.72 -8.50
N PRO A 75 -40.30 -141.37 -9.68
CA PRO A 75 -40.34 -142.83 -9.80
C PRO A 75 -39.07 -143.51 -9.28
N ALA A 76 -39.25 -144.61 -8.53
CA ALA A 76 -38.18 -145.37 -7.91
C ALA A 76 -37.18 -145.94 -8.93
N SER A 77 -35.88 -145.89 -8.61
CA SER A 77 -34.80 -146.51 -9.37
C SER A 77 -33.82 -147.24 -8.46
N THR A 78 -32.95 -148.06 -9.03
CA THR A 78 -32.05 -148.98 -8.33
C THR A 78 -30.95 -148.29 -7.49
N ASN A 79 -30.78 -146.95 -7.56
CA ASN A 79 -29.71 -146.20 -6.88
C ASN A 79 -30.22 -144.95 -6.11
N SER A 80 -31.24 -145.11 -5.26
CA SER A 80 -31.85 -144.01 -4.49
C SER A 80 -30.88 -143.29 -3.54
N SER A 81 -29.99 -144.01 -2.86
CA SER A 81 -29.00 -143.43 -1.93
C SER A 81 -27.99 -142.50 -2.62
N PHE A 82 -27.52 -142.86 -3.82
CA PHE A 82 -26.60 -142.02 -4.59
C PHE A 82 -27.30 -140.74 -5.08
N SER A 83 -28.58 -140.83 -5.46
CA SER A 83 -29.39 -139.67 -5.85
C SER A 83 -29.60 -138.69 -4.69
N ALA A 84 -29.81 -139.21 -3.47
CA ALA A 84 -29.98 -138.38 -2.27
C ALA A 84 -28.71 -137.57 -1.93
N VAL A 85 -27.53 -138.21 -1.97
CA VAL A 85 -26.24 -137.52 -1.74
C VAL A 85 -26.00 -136.44 -2.81
N ASN A 86 -26.20 -136.78 -4.08
CA ASN A 86 -25.97 -135.85 -5.20
C ASN A 86 -26.91 -134.63 -5.17
N ARG A 87 -28.19 -134.81 -4.85
CA ARG A 87 -29.18 -133.71 -4.71
C ARG A 87 -28.92 -132.84 -3.47
N THR A 88 -28.42 -133.43 -2.37
CA THR A 88 -28.01 -132.67 -1.18
C THR A 88 -26.81 -131.78 -1.49
N PHE A 89 -25.81 -132.33 -2.21
CA PHE A 89 -24.67 -131.56 -2.71
C PHE A 89 -25.12 -130.45 -3.67
N GLY A 90 -26.02 -130.75 -4.60
CA GLY A 90 -26.65 -129.76 -5.50
C GLY A 90 -27.33 -128.61 -4.75
N SER A 91 -28.09 -128.93 -3.69
CA SER A 91 -28.75 -127.94 -2.84
C SER A 91 -27.76 -126.99 -2.15
N LEU A 92 -26.65 -127.54 -1.62
CA LEU A 92 -25.56 -126.73 -1.06
C LEU A 92 -24.93 -125.81 -2.12
N CYS A 93 -24.71 -126.32 -3.33
CA CYS A 93 -24.19 -125.54 -4.44
C CYS A 93 -25.14 -124.42 -4.89
N PHE A 94 -26.47 -124.63 -4.89
CA PHE A 94 -27.44 -123.56 -5.18
C PHE A 94 -27.34 -122.42 -4.17
N LEU A 95 -27.30 -122.75 -2.87
CA LEU A 95 -27.16 -121.74 -1.81
C LEU A 95 -25.84 -120.99 -1.94
N GLY A 96 -24.72 -121.68 -2.20
CA GLY A 96 -23.42 -121.07 -2.46
C GLY A 96 -23.46 -120.12 -3.67
N MET A 97 -24.05 -120.57 -4.79
CA MET A 97 -24.23 -119.76 -5.98
C MET A 97 -25.11 -118.53 -5.73
N GLY A 98 -26.21 -118.68 -4.98
CA GLY A 98 -27.11 -117.61 -4.57
C GLY A 98 -26.43 -116.56 -3.67
N MET A 99 -25.54 -116.99 -2.77
CA MET A 99 -24.74 -116.07 -1.96
C MET A 99 -23.70 -115.30 -2.79
N ILE A 100 -22.98 -115.98 -3.70
CA ILE A 100 -21.98 -115.35 -4.57
C ILE A 100 -22.64 -114.31 -5.49
N THR A 101 -23.78 -114.66 -6.11
CA THR A 101 -24.55 -113.72 -6.95
C THR A 101 -25.10 -112.56 -6.13
N MET A 102 -25.60 -112.78 -4.91
CA MET A 102 -25.99 -111.71 -4.00
C MET A 102 -24.82 -110.75 -3.69
N GLN A 103 -23.64 -111.28 -3.37
CA GLN A 103 -22.44 -110.47 -3.12
C GLN A 103 -22.02 -109.69 -4.38
N GLY A 104 -22.04 -110.32 -5.56
CA GLY A 104 -21.75 -109.67 -6.83
C GLY A 104 -22.73 -108.55 -7.20
N ILE A 105 -24.02 -108.67 -6.85
CA ILE A 105 -25.00 -107.58 -7.01
C ILE A 105 -24.70 -106.44 -6.02
N ARG A 106 -24.41 -106.76 -4.75
CA ARG A 106 -24.03 -105.73 -3.75
C ARG A 106 -22.78 -104.95 -4.17
N ALA A 107 -21.75 -105.65 -4.64
CA ALA A 107 -20.51 -105.05 -5.11
C ALA A 107 -20.72 -104.16 -6.34
N ARG A 108 -21.55 -104.57 -7.31
CA ARG A 108 -21.93 -103.73 -8.46
C ARG A 108 -22.68 -102.48 -8.04
N MET A 109 -23.65 -102.60 -7.12
CA MET A 109 -24.39 -101.45 -6.61
C MET A 109 -23.48 -100.47 -5.84
N SER A 110 -22.54 -100.96 -5.02
CA SER A 110 -21.59 -100.10 -4.32
C SER A 110 -20.64 -99.41 -5.30
N ALA A 111 -20.14 -100.12 -6.33
CA ALA A 111 -19.29 -99.55 -7.36
C ALA A 111 -20.03 -98.46 -8.17
N GLN A 112 -21.29 -98.71 -8.58
CA GLN A 112 -22.12 -97.71 -9.26
C GLN A 112 -22.39 -96.48 -8.39
N ARG A 113 -22.61 -96.66 -7.08
CA ARG A 113 -22.76 -95.53 -6.15
C ARG A 113 -21.47 -94.73 -6.02
N ALA A 114 -20.33 -95.40 -5.89
CA ALA A 114 -19.02 -94.75 -5.79
C ALA A 114 -18.70 -93.97 -7.08
N LEU A 115 -18.91 -94.57 -8.26
CA LEU A 115 -18.70 -93.93 -9.55
C LEU A 115 -19.61 -92.70 -9.72
N TRP A 116 -20.90 -92.82 -9.39
CA TRP A 116 -21.83 -91.69 -9.44
C TRP A 116 -21.39 -90.55 -8.51
N LEU A 117 -20.97 -90.87 -7.28
CA LEU A 117 -20.46 -89.86 -6.34
C LEU A 117 -19.20 -89.19 -6.89
N GLN A 118 -18.26 -89.97 -7.43
CA GLN A 118 -17.02 -89.47 -7.99
C GLN A 118 -17.27 -88.57 -9.20
N GLU A 119 -18.07 -89.00 -10.17
CA GLU A 119 -18.42 -88.20 -11.36
C GLU A 119 -19.05 -86.85 -10.99
N ARG A 120 -20.01 -86.86 -10.05
CA ARG A 120 -20.69 -85.63 -9.61
C ARG A 120 -19.79 -84.74 -8.76
N GLN A 121 -18.97 -85.32 -7.90
CA GLN A 121 -17.97 -84.58 -7.12
C GLN A 121 -16.96 -83.89 -8.05
N THR A 122 -16.47 -84.57 -9.09
CA THR A 122 -15.58 -83.99 -10.10
C THR A 122 -16.27 -82.86 -10.87
N ALA A 123 -17.55 -83.00 -11.22
CA ALA A 123 -18.30 -81.94 -11.88
C ALA A 123 -18.44 -80.68 -11.01
N VAL A 124 -18.72 -80.84 -9.71
CA VAL A 124 -18.77 -79.72 -8.75
C VAL A 124 -17.38 -79.08 -8.58
N ALA A 125 -16.33 -79.90 -8.46
CA ALA A 125 -14.96 -79.41 -8.36
C ALA A 125 -14.54 -78.58 -9.59
N ALA A 126 -14.91 -79.03 -10.79
CA ALA A 126 -14.65 -78.30 -12.03
C ALA A 126 -15.44 -76.98 -12.10
N ALA A 127 -16.67 -76.94 -11.58
CA ALA A 127 -17.50 -75.74 -11.60
C ALA A 127 -16.98 -74.61 -10.69
N VAL A 128 -16.28 -74.95 -9.61
CA VAL A 128 -15.69 -73.98 -8.65
C VAL A 128 -14.22 -73.69 -8.92
N GLN A 129 -13.63 -74.26 -9.97
CA GLN A 129 -12.24 -74.08 -10.33
C GLN A 129 -12.05 -72.78 -11.13
N GLY A 130 -10.92 -72.09 -10.88
CA GLY A 130 -10.53 -70.87 -11.59
C GLY A 130 -10.72 -69.61 -10.76
N ASP A 131 -10.56 -68.47 -11.41
CA ASP A 131 -10.51 -67.16 -10.76
C ASP A 131 -11.90 -66.54 -10.56
N LEU A 132 -12.82 -67.26 -9.93
CA LEU A 132 -14.21 -66.81 -9.74
C LEU A 132 -14.37 -65.86 -8.55
N SER A 133 -15.20 -64.82 -8.71
CA SER A 133 -15.67 -64.03 -7.56
C SER A 133 -16.51 -64.88 -6.58
N PRO A 134 -16.66 -64.49 -5.31
CA PRO A 134 -17.50 -65.22 -4.36
C PRO A 134 -18.93 -65.46 -4.86
N GLN A 135 -19.49 -64.52 -5.62
CA GLN A 135 -20.83 -64.60 -6.22
C GLN A 135 -20.89 -65.58 -7.40
N GLU A 136 -19.95 -65.50 -8.34
CA GLU A 136 -19.88 -66.42 -9.49
C GLU A 136 -19.62 -67.86 -9.02
N LEU A 137 -18.72 -68.01 -8.04
CA LEU A 137 -18.44 -69.29 -7.40
C LEU A 137 -19.70 -69.87 -6.76
N ALA A 138 -20.46 -69.04 -6.03
CA ALA A 138 -21.72 -69.46 -5.43
C ALA A 138 -22.71 -69.96 -6.48
N GLN A 139 -22.86 -69.23 -7.58
CA GLN A 139 -23.79 -69.55 -8.65
C GLN A 139 -23.39 -70.84 -9.40
N HIS A 140 -22.09 -71.01 -9.71
CA HIS A 140 -21.58 -72.21 -10.38
C HIS A 140 -21.67 -73.45 -9.48
N ALA A 141 -21.29 -73.32 -8.20
CA ALA A 141 -21.38 -74.39 -7.21
C ALA A 141 -22.83 -74.85 -7.03
N LEU A 142 -23.75 -73.91 -6.83
CA LEU A 142 -25.18 -74.22 -6.70
C LEU A 142 -25.74 -74.83 -7.98
N GLY A 143 -25.29 -74.39 -9.16
CA GLY A 143 -25.76 -74.92 -10.45
C GLY A 143 -25.41 -76.39 -10.60
N ALA A 144 -24.14 -76.74 -10.35
CA ALA A 144 -23.67 -78.12 -10.39
C ALA A 144 -24.36 -78.99 -9.33
N LEU A 145 -24.54 -78.47 -8.10
CA LEU A 145 -25.22 -79.20 -7.02
C LEU A 145 -26.72 -79.40 -7.30
N CYS A 146 -27.42 -78.38 -7.80
CA CYS A 146 -28.84 -78.48 -8.15
C CYS A 146 -29.04 -79.53 -9.25
N GLN A 147 -28.20 -79.50 -10.29
CA GLN A 147 -28.24 -80.50 -11.36
C GLN A 147 -27.93 -81.92 -10.87
N ALA A 148 -26.97 -82.07 -9.94
CA ALA A 148 -26.57 -83.38 -9.42
C ALA A 148 -27.59 -83.98 -8.42
N THR A 149 -28.21 -83.14 -7.60
CA THR A 149 -29.15 -83.57 -6.53
C THR A 149 -30.62 -83.56 -6.97
N GLY A 150 -30.93 -82.90 -8.10
CA GLY A 150 -32.30 -82.65 -8.54
C GLY A 150 -33.00 -81.56 -7.71
N ALA A 151 -32.23 -80.68 -7.06
CA ALA A 151 -32.77 -79.50 -6.39
C ALA A 151 -33.21 -78.45 -7.42
N HIS A 152 -34.29 -77.74 -7.10
CA HIS A 152 -34.91 -76.74 -7.98
C HIS A 152 -34.65 -75.31 -7.45
N VAL A 153 -34.32 -75.17 -6.17
CA VAL A 153 -33.96 -73.91 -5.52
C VAL A 153 -32.74 -74.13 -4.64
N GLY A 154 -31.85 -73.14 -4.57
CA GLY A 154 -30.64 -73.24 -3.76
C GLY A 154 -30.10 -71.88 -3.31
N ALA A 155 -29.57 -71.81 -2.10
CA ALA A 155 -28.86 -70.67 -1.54
C ALA A 155 -27.50 -71.11 -1.00
N LEU A 156 -26.46 -70.30 -1.25
CA LEU A 156 -25.15 -70.42 -0.64
C LEU A 156 -24.88 -69.16 0.17
N TYR A 157 -24.61 -69.36 1.46
CA TYR A 157 -24.25 -68.32 2.40
C TYR A 157 -22.77 -68.43 2.77
N ARG A 158 -22.09 -67.30 2.93
CA ARG A 158 -20.77 -67.18 3.56
C ARG A 158 -20.92 -66.76 5.02
N LEU A 159 -20.04 -67.24 5.89
CA LEU A 159 -20.02 -66.87 7.29
C LEU A 159 -19.14 -65.63 7.50
N LEU A 160 -19.73 -64.54 7.96
CA LEU A 160 -19.05 -63.30 8.35
C LEU A 160 -19.35 -63.03 9.83
N GLY A 161 -18.37 -63.28 10.71
CA GLY A 161 -18.58 -63.26 12.16
C GLY A 161 -19.63 -64.30 12.57
N GLU A 162 -20.70 -63.85 13.22
CA GLU A 162 -21.83 -64.68 13.69
C GLU A 162 -23.03 -64.69 12.71
N ARG A 163 -22.85 -64.21 11.47
CA ARG A 163 -23.92 -64.08 10.47
C ARG A 163 -23.60 -64.83 9.18
N LEU A 164 -24.62 -65.49 8.63
CA LEU A 164 -24.63 -66.10 7.31
C LEU A 164 -25.14 -65.07 6.30
N VAL A 165 -24.27 -64.62 5.41
CA VAL A 165 -24.55 -63.63 4.37
C VAL A 165 -24.70 -64.34 3.04
N LEU A 166 -25.78 -64.06 2.30
CA LEU A 166 -26.05 -64.69 1.01
C LEU A 166 -24.97 -64.32 -0.02
N SER A 167 -24.22 -65.30 -0.51
CA SER A 167 -23.21 -65.13 -1.57
C SER A 167 -23.80 -65.34 -2.96
N GLY A 168 -24.79 -66.21 -3.10
CA GLY A 168 -25.45 -66.48 -4.38
C GLY A 168 -26.62 -67.45 -4.25
N GLY A 169 -27.45 -67.50 -5.29
CA GLY A 169 -28.69 -68.27 -5.27
C GLY A 169 -29.18 -68.71 -6.64
N ILE A 170 -29.96 -69.78 -6.66
CA ILE A 170 -30.65 -70.30 -7.84
C ILE A 170 -32.14 -70.33 -7.54
N ALA A 171 -32.93 -69.68 -8.40
CA ALA A 171 -34.39 -69.61 -8.32
C ALA A 171 -34.93 -69.18 -6.93
N LEU A 172 -34.20 -68.29 -6.23
CA LEU A 172 -34.62 -67.76 -4.94
C LEU A 172 -35.82 -66.81 -5.08
N PRO A 173 -36.79 -66.86 -4.15
CA PRO A 173 -37.93 -65.95 -4.16
C PRO A 173 -37.52 -64.51 -3.85
N ALA A 174 -38.22 -63.54 -4.44
CA ALA A 174 -38.04 -62.11 -4.13
C ALA A 174 -38.47 -61.83 -2.67
N GLY A 175 -37.57 -61.26 -1.86
CA GLY A 175 -37.82 -60.92 -0.45
C GLY A 175 -37.14 -61.84 0.58
N MET A 176 -36.21 -62.71 0.16
CA MET A 176 -35.39 -63.50 1.09
C MET A 176 -34.37 -62.62 1.83
N ALA A 177 -34.18 -62.86 3.13
CA ALA A 177 -33.19 -62.13 3.93
C ALA A 177 -31.77 -62.40 3.40
N SER A 178 -31.02 -61.33 3.13
CA SER A 178 -29.63 -61.41 2.68
C SER A 178 -28.65 -61.79 3.80
N GLU A 179 -29.08 -61.67 5.07
CA GLU A 179 -28.31 -62.04 6.25
C GLU A 179 -29.19 -62.81 7.23
N ILE A 180 -28.65 -63.89 7.79
CA ILE A 180 -29.33 -64.74 8.77
C ILE A 180 -28.36 -65.01 9.93
N PRO A 181 -28.80 -65.04 11.20
CA PRO A 181 -27.94 -65.42 12.32
C PRO A 181 -27.42 -66.87 12.16
N ALA A 182 -26.12 -67.09 12.35
CA ALA A 182 -25.50 -68.41 12.19
C ALA A 182 -25.84 -69.38 13.34
N SER A 183 -26.32 -68.86 14.47
CA SER A 183 -26.65 -69.63 15.68
C SER A 183 -28.13 -70.05 15.76
N GLU A 184 -28.97 -69.59 14.83
CA GLU A 184 -30.43 -69.80 14.88
C GLU A 184 -30.94 -70.66 13.71
N GLY A 185 -32.05 -71.35 13.95
CA GLY A 185 -32.73 -72.17 12.95
C GLY A 185 -32.02 -73.48 12.60
N GLN A 186 -32.62 -74.24 11.68
CA GLN A 186 -32.09 -75.56 11.28
C GLN A 186 -30.79 -75.44 10.46
N LEU A 187 -30.60 -74.34 9.73
CA LEU A 187 -29.37 -74.06 8.99
C LEU A 187 -28.21 -73.73 9.95
N GLY A 188 -28.46 -72.91 10.98
CA GLY A 188 -27.48 -72.65 12.04
C GLY A 188 -27.13 -73.88 12.85
N GLU A 189 -28.10 -74.76 13.12
CA GLU A 189 -27.86 -76.04 13.79
C GLU A 189 -26.99 -76.99 12.93
N ALA A 190 -27.17 -77.01 11.61
CA ALA A 190 -26.31 -77.75 10.69
C ALA A 190 -24.88 -77.20 10.66
N VAL A 191 -24.74 -75.87 10.72
CA VAL A 191 -23.45 -75.16 10.88
C VAL A 191 -22.77 -75.53 12.19
N ARG A 192 -23.49 -75.49 13.32
CA ARG A 192 -22.97 -75.82 14.65
C ARG A 192 -22.49 -77.25 14.76
N LEU A 193 -23.27 -78.20 14.25
CA LEU A 193 -22.96 -79.63 14.31
C LEU A 193 -21.97 -80.09 13.22
N LYS A 194 -21.68 -79.24 12.23
CA LYS A 194 -20.86 -79.58 11.05
C LYS A 194 -21.36 -80.84 10.32
N GLN A 195 -22.68 -80.99 10.23
CA GLN A 195 -23.32 -82.16 9.63
C GLN A 195 -24.40 -81.77 8.63
N VAL A 196 -24.50 -82.54 7.54
CA VAL A 196 -25.58 -82.39 6.57
C VAL A 196 -26.90 -82.85 7.20
N ARG A 197 -27.94 -82.04 7.07
CA ARG A 197 -29.28 -82.34 7.58
C ARG A 197 -30.29 -82.40 6.45
N GLN A 198 -31.24 -83.31 6.59
CA GLN A 198 -32.37 -83.48 5.66
C GLN A 198 -33.67 -83.22 6.42
N LEU A 199 -34.48 -82.31 5.90
CA LEU A 199 -35.83 -82.02 6.39
C LEU A 199 -36.83 -82.49 5.33
N ARG A 200 -37.84 -83.25 5.75
CA ARG A 200 -38.90 -83.80 4.87
C ARG A 200 -40.25 -83.22 5.30
N ALA A 201 -41.19 -83.12 4.35
CA ALA A 201 -42.53 -82.56 4.59
C ALA A 201 -42.47 -81.12 5.13
N VAL A 202 -41.81 -80.26 4.36
CA VAL A 202 -41.56 -78.86 4.74
C VAL A 202 -42.79 -78.01 4.41
N ASP A 203 -43.27 -77.25 5.38
CA ASP A 203 -44.41 -76.34 5.22
C ASP A 203 -44.09 -75.14 4.32
N ALA A 204 -45.14 -74.47 3.82
CA ALA A 204 -45.06 -73.33 2.91
C ALA A 204 -44.32 -72.08 3.46
N SER A 205 -43.90 -72.09 4.74
CA SER A 205 -43.16 -71.01 5.40
C SER A 205 -41.64 -71.02 5.16
N HIS A 206 -41.10 -72.06 4.50
CA HIS A 206 -39.68 -72.18 4.19
C HIS A 206 -39.38 -71.71 2.75
N VAL A 207 -38.11 -71.83 2.29
CA VAL A 207 -37.67 -71.47 0.93
C VAL A 207 -38.65 -71.99 -0.13
N GLN A 208 -39.36 -71.08 -0.81
CA GLN A 208 -40.41 -71.43 -1.76
C GLN A 208 -39.83 -71.63 -3.18
N ILE A 209 -40.28 -72.66 -3.87
CA ILE A 209 -40.01 -72.84 -5.30
C ILE A 209 -40.96 -71.92 -6.05
N GLN A 210 -40.43 -70.82 -6.59
CA GLN A 210 -41.18 -69.85 -7.36
C GLN A 210 -41.04 -70.09 -8.87
N THR A 211 -42.18 -70.08 -9.56
CA THR A 211 -42.27 -70.09 -11.03
C THR A 211 -42.94 -68.80 -11.51
N GLY A 212 -42.89 -68.52 -12.80
CA GLY A 212 -43.60 -67.37 -13.38
C GLY A 212 -45.12 -67.40 -13.20
N LEU A 213 -45.70 -68.55 -12.82
CA LEU A 213 -47.15 -68.76 -12.70
C LEU A 213 -47.63 -69.07 -11.27
N GLY A 214 -46.72 -69.19 -10.29
CA GLY A 214 -47.10 -69.53 -8.92
C GLY A 214 -45.94 -69.98 -8.04
N ARG A 215 -46.24 -70.22 -6.76
CA ARG A 215 -45.28 -70.65 -5.73
C ARG A 215 -45.67 -72.02 -5.18
N SER A 216 -44.67 -72.85 -4.87
CA SER A 216 -44.87 -74.19 -4.28
C SER A 216 -43.86 -74.45 -3.17
N ALA A 217 -44.26 -75.24 -2.16
CA ALA A 217 -43.36 -75.64 -1.07
C ALA A 217 -42.47 -76.82 -1.51
N PRO A 218 -41.18 -76.86 -1.13
CA PRO A 218 -40.32 -77.99 -1.41
C PRO A 218 -40.78 -79.21 -0.60
N GLY A 219 -40.78 -80.39 -1.22
CA GLY A 219 -41.07 -81.65 -0.51
C GLY A 219 -39.94 -82.09 0.42
N GLU A 220 -38.73 -81.60 0.14
CA GLU A 220 -37.52 -81.88 0.91
C GLU A 220 -36.51 -80.74 0.81
N LEU A 221 -35.85 -80.47 1.94
CA LEU A 221 -34.82 -79.46 2.10
C LEU A 221 -33.53 -80.12 2.64
N MET A 222 -32.40 -79.82 2.00
CA MET A 222 -31.08 -80.31 2.37
C MET A 222 -30.24 -79.12 2.82
N LEU A 223 -29.73 -79.20 4.05
CA LEU A 223 -28.93 -78.17 4.70
C LEU A 223 -27.53 -78.72 4.90
N ALA A 224 -26.51 -78.04 4.38
CA ALA A 224 -25.14 -78.50 4.46
C ALA A 224 -24.21 -77.37 4.92
N PRO A 225 -23.39 -77.56 5.98
CA PRO A 225 -22.36 -76.60 6.33
C PRO A 225 -21.27 -76.58 5.27
N VAL A 226 -20.71 -75.42 4.95
CA VAL A 226 -19.57 -75.31 4.04
C VAL A 226 -18.31 -75.16 4.88
N THR A 227 -17.35 -76.05 4.70
CA THR A 227 -16.15 -76.13 5.55
C THR A 227 -14.87 -75.88 4.76
N ALA A 228 -13.87 -75.29 5.39
CA ALA A 228 -12.51 -75.18 4.87
C ALA A 228 -11.55 -75.46 6.03
N ASP A 229 -10.62 -76.39 5.84
CA ASP A 229 -9.65 -76.82 6.87
C ASP A 229 -10.31 -77.17 8.22
N GLY A 230 -11.48 -77.82 8.18
CA GLY A 230 -12.24 -78.20 9.38
C GLY A 230 -12.95 -77.06 10.10
N ARG A 231 -12.93 -75.82 9.58
CA ARG A 231 -13.71 -74.67 10.07
C ARG A 231 -14.89 -74.41 9.16
N VAL A 232 -16.01 -73.94 9.72
CA VAL A 232 -17.16 -73.54 8.90
C VAL A 232 -16.89 -72.16 8.31
N VAL A 233 -17.04 -72.05 6.99
CA VAL A 233 -16.89 -70.79 6.23
C VAL A 233 -18.20 -70.35 5.58
N GLY A 234 -19.25 -71.16 5.66
CA GLY A 234 -20.55 -70.87 5.08
C GLY A 234 -21.57 -71.98 5.27
N ALA A 235 -22.69 -71.90 4.56
CA ALA A 235 -23.75 -72.89 4.58
C ALA A 235 -24.50 -72.92 3.25
N ILE A 236 -25.01 -74.09 2.87
CA ILE A 236 -25.82 -74.34 1.67
C ILE A 236 -27.20 -74.82 2.09
N GLU A 237 -28.22 -74.32 1.41
CA GLU A 237 -29.60 -74.75 1.53
C GLU A 237 -30.15 -75.09 0.14
N LEU A 238 -30.64 -76.32 -0.06
CA LEU A 238 -31.18 -76.81 -1.33
C LEU A 238 -32.57 -77.40 -1.17
N GLY A 239 -33.53 -76.97 -2.00
CA GLY A 239 -34.91 -77.46 -1.99
C GLY A 239 -35.30 -78.23 -3.25
N ARG A 240 -36.08 -79.31 -3.11
CA ARG A 240 -36.61 -80.10 -4.25
C ARG A 240 -38.10 -80.37 -4.18
N SER A 241 -38.77 -80.37 -5.35
CA SER A 241 -40.21 -80.67 -5.48
C SER A 241 -40.43 -82.20 -5.53
N GLY A 242 -40.52 -82.83 -4.36
CA GLY A 242 -40.89 -84.24 -4.22
C GLY A 242 -40.07 -85.04 -3.21
N VAL A 243 -40.71 -86.01 -2.55
CA VAL A 243 -40.05 -87.01 -1.68
C VAL A 243 -39.61 -88.18 -2.53
N ALA A 244 -38.53 -88.02 -3.30
CA ALA A 244 -37.93 -89.17 -3.99
C ALA A 244 -37.40 -90.17 -2.93
N HIS A 245 -37.49 -91.48 -3.19
CA HIS A 245 -36.76 -92.50 -2.42
C HIS A 245 -35.26 -92.15 -2.47
N SER A 246 -34.79 -91.45 -1.43
CA SER A 246 -33.41 -90.97 -1.37
C SER A 246 -32.53 -92.15 -0.97
N ASP A 247 -31.77 -92.68 -1.92
CA ASP A 247 -30.71 -93.67 -1.71
C ASP A 247 -29.54 -93.13 -0.86
N GLY A 248 -29.69 -91.98 -0.19
CA GLY A 248 -28.65 -91.26 0.56
C GLY A 248 -27.57 -90.60 -0.30
N ARG A 249 -27.59 -90.81 -1.62
CA ARG A 249 -26.54 -90.36 -2.55
C ARG A 249 -26.40 -88.83 -2.60
N ALA A 250 -27.51 -88.10 -2.53
CA ALA A 250 -27.50 -86.63 -2.56
C ALA A 250 -26.85 -86.04 -1.30
N LEU A 251 -27.15 -86.59 -0.11
CA LEU A 251 -26.50 -86.18 1.14
C LEU A 251 -25.01 -86.53 1.12
N ALA A 252 -24.64 -87.75 0.71
CA ALA A 252 -23.25 -88.17 0.61
C ALA A 252 -22.44 -87.35 -0.41
N LEU A 253 -23.09 -86.83 -1.46
CA LEU A 253 -22.46 -85.90 -2.40
C LEU A 253 -22.22 -84.54 -1.72
N LEU A 254 -23.23 -83.99 -1.04
CA LEU A 254 -23.09 -82.74 -0.29
C LEU A 254 -21.93 -82.86 0.70
N GLU A 255 -21.90 -83.90 1.54
CA GLU A 255 -20.83 -84.15 2.51
C GLU A 255 -19.43 -84.11 1.88
N ARG A 256 -19.25 -84.67 0.68
CA ARG A 256 -17.97 -84.67 -0.04
C ARG A 256 -17.61 -83.34 -0.70
N CYS A 257 -18.62 -82.54 -1.02
CA CYS A 257 -18.44 -81.26 -1.71
C CYS A 257 -18.33 -80.06 -0.76
N MET A 258 -18.72 -80.20 0.52
CA MET A 258 -18.65 -79.13 1.52
C MET A 258 -17.24 -78.54 1.63
N ASP A 259 -16.21 -79.40 1.72
CA ASP A 259 -14.81 -78.96 1.82
C ASP A 259 -14.30 -78.31 0.52
N ILE A 260 -14.66 -78.89 -0.63
CA ILE A 260 -14.24 -78.39 -1.95
C ILE A 260 -14.79 -76.98 -2.18
N ILE A 261 -16.09 -76.78 -1.92
CA ILE A 261 -16.75 -75.49 -2.08
C ILE A 261 -16.22 -74.50 -1.04
N GLY A 262 -15.96 -74.93 0.20
CA GLY A 262 -15.48 -74.03 1.23
C GLY A 262 -14.06 -73.54 1.04
N VAL A 263 -13.13 -74.41 0.61
CA VAL A 263 -11.77 -73.98 0.25
C VAL A 263 -11.82 -72.97 -0.90
N ALA A 264 -12.63 -73.24 -1.93
CA ALA A 264 -12.77 -72.35 -3.08
C ALA A 264 -13.40 -71.01 -2.67
N LEU A 265 -14.48 -71.03 -1.88
CA LEU A 265 -15.15 -69.84 -1.37
C LEU A 265 -14.23 -68.97 -0.48
N ARG A 266 -13.46 -69.59 0.41
CA ARG A 266 -12.48 -68.88 1.26
C ARG A 266 -11.37 -68.25 0.41
N THR A 267 -10.89 -68.96 -0.60
CA THR A 267 -9.86 -68.43 -1.52
C THR A 267 -10.39 -67.23 -2.31
N ALA A 268 -11.61 -67.34 -2.84
CA ALA A 268 -12.26 -66.23 -3.54
C ALA A 268 -12.47 -65.02 -2.62
N GLN A 269 -12.85 -65.24 -1.36
CA GLN A 269 -13.01 -64.17 -0.37
C GLN A 269 -11.69 -63.49 -0.02
N LEU A 270 -10.66 -64.27 0.33
CA LEU A 270 -9.32 -63.74 0.65
C LEU A 270 -8.77 -62.90 -0.50
N ARG A 271 -9.00 -63.31 -1.73
CA ARG A 271 -8.59 -62.54 -2.90
C ARG A 271 -9.38 -61.24 -3.04
N ALA A 272 -10.70 -61.27 -2.85
CA ALA A 272 -11.51 -60.06 -2.87
C ALA A 272 -11.04 -59.06 -1.81
N ASP A 273 -10.78 -59.54 -0.60
CA ASP A 273 -10.25 -58.71 0.51
C ASP A 273 -8.86 -58.16 0.16
N LEU A 274 -7.96 -58.97 -0.44
CA LEU A 274 -6.63 -58.52 -0.85
C LEU A 274 -6.69 -57.42 -1.92
N VAL A 275 -7.58 -57.52 -2.90
CA VAL A 275 -7.76 -56.48 -3.93
C VAL A 275 -8.21 -55.17 -3.27
N GLU A 276 -9.18 -55.23 -2.36
CA GLU A 276 -9.67 -54.06 -1.63
C GLU A 276 -8.57 -53.43 -0.75
N LEU A 277 -7.81 -54.23 0.00
CA LEU A 277 -6.69 -53.75 0.80
C LEU A 277 -5.56 -53.16 -0.05
N LEU A 278 -5.25 -53.75 -1.22
CA LEU A 278 -4.24 -53.23 -2.14
C LEU A 278 -4.67 -51.88 -2.72
N GLU A 279 -5.93 -51.73 -3.14
CA GLU A 279 -6.47 -50.45 -3.59
C GLU A 279 -6.40 -49.39 -2.47
N GLN A 280 -6.73 -49.77 -1.23
CA GLN A 280 -6.62 -48.87 -0.09
C GLN A 280 -5.17 -48.47 0.20
N THR A 281 -4.23 -49.43 0.15
CA THR A 281 -2.80 -49.17 0.36
C THR A 281 -2.23 -48.30 -0.75
N GLN A 282 -2.64 -48.52 -2.00
CA GLN A 282 -2.23 -47.70 -3.13
C GLN A 282 -2.74 -46.27 -3.00
N ARG A 283 -4.02 -46.07 -2.65
CA ARG A 283 -4.57 -44.74 -2.36
C ARG A 283 -3.82 -44.04 -1.23
N GLN A 284 -3.51 -44.75 -0.14
CA GLN A 284 -2.72 -44.20 0.96
C GLN A 284 -1.29 -43.84 0.51
N SER A 285 -0.66 -44.65 -0.33
CA SER A 285 0.66 -44.35 -0.88
C SER A 285 0.64 -43.13 -1.81
N GLU A 286 -0.39 -42.98 -2.64
CA GLU A 286 -0.58 -41.83 -3.52
C GLU A 286 -0.80 -40.55 -2.69
N GLU A 287 -1.61 -40.61 -1.64
CA GLU A 287 -1.84 -39.50 -0.71
C GLU A 287 -0.55 -39.12 0.04
N LEU A 288 0.21 -40.10 0.54
CA LEU A 288 1.51 -39.86 1.18
C LEU A 288 2.53 -39.27 0.21
N GLN A 289 2.56 -39.73 -1.04
CA GLN A 289 3.46 -39.19 -2.06
C GLN A 289 3.09 -37.75 -2.41
N ALA A 290 1.80 -37.43 -2.49
CA ALA A 290 1.33 -36.06 -2.65
C ALA A 290 1.75 -35.17 -1.47
N GLN A 291 1.57 -35.64 -0.22
CA GLN A 291 2.04 -34.92 0.98
C GLN A 291 3.57 -34.76 1.00
N GLN A 292 4.33 -35.77 0.59
CA GLN A 292 5.79 -35.67 0.48
C GLN A 292 6.23 -34.66 -0.57
N GLU A 293 5.52 -34.58 -1.70
CA GLU A 293 5.82 -33.59 -2.74
C GLU A 293 5.44 -32.18 -2.30
N GLU A 294 4.30 -31.99 -1.64
CA GLU A 294 3.94 -30.71 -1.00
C GLU A 294 4.98 -30.28 0.03
N LEU A 295 5.44 -31.21 0.89
CA LEU A 295 6.51 -30.96 1.85
C LEU A 295 7.85 -30.69 1.17
N ARG A 296 8.15 -31.35 0.05
CA ARG A 296 9.37 -31.11 -0.73
C ARG A 296 9.36 -29.70 -1.32
N VAL A 297 8.26 -29.30 -1.94
CA VAL A 297 8.09 -27.94 -2.47
C VAL A 297 8.16 -26.91 -1.35
N ALA A 298 7.49 -27.15 -0.22
CA ALA A 298 7.56 -26.26 0.94
C ALA A 298 8.98 -26.18 1.52
N ASN A 299 9.74 -27.28 1.56
CA ASN A 299 11.14 -27.27 1.98
C ASN A 299 12.04 -26.58 0.97
N GLU A 300 11.83 -26.76 -0.34
CA GLU A 300 12.55 -26.06 -1.40
C GLU A 300 12.30 -24.55 -1.31
N GLU A 301 11.06 -24.13 -1.08
CA GLU A 301 10.69 -22.72 -0.87
C GLU A 301 11.31 -22.17 0.42
N LEU A 302 11.29 -22.94 1.52
CA LEU A 302 11.96 -22.57 2.77
C LEU A 302 13.48 -22.50 2.61
N GLU A 303 14.10 -23.39 1.84
CA GLU A 303 15.52 -23.33 1.51
C GLU A 303 15.84 -22.11 0.65
N GLU A 304 14.99 -21.76 -0.30
CA GLU A 304 15.15 -20.56 -1.12
C GLU A 304 14.98 -19.28 -0.29
N GLN A 305 13.98 -19.24 0.59
CA GLN A 305 13.80 -18.16 1.57
C GLN A 305 15.00 -18.08 2.53
N SER A 306 15.51 -19.22 3.02
CA SER A 306 16.68 -19.29 3.88
C SER A 306 17.94 -18.82 3.16
N ARG A 307 18.15 -19.20 1.89
CA ARG A 307 19.25 -18.69 1.06
C ARG A 307 19.11 -17.19 0.80
N SER A 308 17.91 -16.71 0.51
CA SER A 308 17.64 -15.29 0.32
C SER A 308 17.90 -14.50 1.61
N LEU A 309 17.49 -15.03 2.76
CA LEU A 309 17.78 -14.48 4.07
C LEU A 309 19.27 -14.52 4.39
N GLN A 310 19.98 -15.62 4.12
CA GLN A 310 21.42 -15.73 4.30
C GLN A 310 22.17 -14.76 3.40
N GLN A 311 21.71 -14.58 2.16
CA GLN A 311 22.29 -13.61 1.23
C GLN A 311 21.99 -12.17 1.65
N SER A 312 20.77 -11.90 2.14
CA SER A 312 20.44 -10.61 2.75
C SER A 312 21.26 -10.37 4.01
N GLN A 313 21.48 -11.39 4.84
CA GLN A 313 22.29 -11.32 6.04
C GLN A 313 23.76 -11.10 5.68
N ALA A 314 24.31 -11.82 4.70
CA ALA A 314 25.66 -11.60 4.20
C ALA A 314 25.83 -10.21 3.57
N ASN A 315 24.82 -9.73 2.85
CA ASN A 315 24.80 -8.35 2.33
C ASN A 315 24.75 -7.33 3.46
N LEU A 316 23.98 -7.59 4.53
CA LEU A 316 23.92 -6.73 5.71
C LEU A 316 25.21 -6.79 6.51
N GLU A 317 25.84 -7.94 6.66
CA GLU A 317 27.14 -8.13 7.31
C GLU A 317 28.25 -7.46 6.49
N GLN A 318 28.19 -7.57 5.16
CA GLN A 318 29.08 -6.84 4.26
C GLN A 318 28.82 -5.33 4.35
N GLN A 319 27.57 -4.88 4.34
CA GLN A 319 27.22 -3.47 4.54
C GLN A 319 27.65 -3.00 5.92
N GLN A 320 27.54 -3.83 6.95
CA GLN A 320 27.95 -3.49 8.30
C GLN A 320 29.47 -3.42 8.39
N ALA A 321 30.21 -4.35 7.76
CA ALA A 321 31.66 -4.30 7.67
C ALA A 321 32.14 -3.11 6.81
N GLU A 322 31.44 -2.79 5.72
CA GLU A 322 31.68 -1.59 4.90
C GLU A 322 31.36 -0.34 5.71
N LEU A 323 30.28 -0.31 6.49
CA LEU A 323 29.93 0.79 7.38
C LEU A 323 30.90 0.90 8.55
N GLU A 324 31.42 -0.20 9.09
CA GLU A 324 32.45 -0.21 10.13
C GLU A 324 33.78 0.25 9.56
N GLN A 325 34.15 -0.17 8.35
CA GLN A 325 35.32 0.36 7.64
C GLN A 325 35.14 1.83 7.27
N ILE A 326 33.96 2.23 6.82
CA ILE A 326 33.61 3.62 6.55
C ILE A 326 33.60 4.40 7.85
N ASN A 327 33.13 3.83 8.96
CA ASN A 327 33.12 4.48 10.28
C ASN A 327 34.53 4.59 10.84
N VAL A 328 35.37 3.58 10.71
CA VAL A 328 36.80 3.64 11.09
C VAL A 328 37.52 4.63 10.19
N HIS A 329 37.30 4.58 8.88
CA HIS A 329 37.87 5.54 7.94
C HIS A 329 37.32 6.94 8.18
N LEU A 330 36.05 7.08 8.55
CA LEU A 330 35.44 8.34 8.96
C LEU A 330 36.02 8.78 10.29
N GLU A 331 36.24 7.91 11.27
CA GLU A 331 36.84 8.23 12.57
C GLU A 331 38.30 8.66 12.39
N GLU A 332 39.08 7.97 11.55
CA GLU A 332 40.41 8.39 11.12
C GLU A 332 40.33 9.71 10.36
N ARG A 333 39.39 9.87 9.42
CA ARG A 333 39.14 11.14 8.73
C ARG A 333 38.70 12.22 9.71
N THR A 334 37.97 11.87 10.75
CA THR A 334 37.39 12.81 11.73
C THR A 334 38.47 13.18 12.72
N HIS A 335 39.39 12.28 13.08
CA HIS A 335 40.61 12.60 13.82
C HIS A 335 41.57 13.44 12.98
N GLU A 336 41.82 13.07 11.72
CA GLU A 336 42.59 13.90 10.78
C GLU A 336 41.93 15.24 10.55
N LEU A 337 40.59 15.29 10.39
CA LEU A 337 39.83 16.52 10.27
C LEU A 337 39.74 17.26 11.59
N GLU A 338 39.81 16.62 12.76
CA GLU A 338 39.83 17.27 14.08
C GLU A 338 41.21 17.80 14.39
N GLU A 339 42.28 17.14 13.97
CA GLU A 339 43.65 17.66 14.02
C GLU A 339 43.83 18.77 12.98
N GLN A 340 43.35 18.59 11.75
CA GLN A 340 43.30 19.63 10.74
C GLN A 340 42.36 20.75 11.15
N ARG A 341 41.25 20.50 11.84
CA ARG A 341 40.32 21.50 12.38
C ARG A 341 40.88 22.13 13.63
N ARG A 342 41.66 21.46 14.46
CA ARG A 342 42.38 22.10 15.59
C ARG A 342 43.51 22.97 15.05
N SER A 343 44.24 22.49 14.05
CA SER A 343 45.24 23.25 13.30
C SER A 343 44.62 24.42 12.55
N LEU A 344 43.51 24.20 11.85
CA LEU A 344 42.74 25.22 11.15
C LEU A 344 41.99 26.12 12.09
N LEU A 345 41.52 25.69 13.27
CA LEU A 345 40.91 26.56 14.28
C LEU A 345 41.97 27.33 15.03
N ALA A 346 43.18 26.79 15.22
CA ALA A 346 44.31 27.55 15.75
C ALA A 346 44.81 28.56 14.73
N ALA A 347 44.97 28.16 13.47
CA ALA A 347 45.33 29.04 12.36
C ALA A 347 44.19 29.98 11.96
N GLN A 348 42.92 29.59 12.12
CA GLN A 348 41.74 30.41 11.91
C GLN A 348 41.49 31.29 13.11
N ASP A 349 41.74 30.89 14.35
CA ASP A 349 41.76 31.82 15.48
C ASP A 349 42.93 32.78 15.35
N GLU A 350 44.07 32.36 14.82
CA GLU A 350 45.21 33.24 14.52
C GLU A 350 44.93 34.14 13.31
N LEU A 351 44.23 33.66 12.28
CA LEU A 351 43.80 34.43 11.10
C LEU A 351 42.53 35.25 11.35
N VAL A 352 41.69 34.87 12.30
CA VAL A 352 40.51 35.62 12.76
C VAL A 352 40.96 36.59 13.83
N ARG A 353 41.99 36.30 14.61
CA ARG A 353 42.60 37.29 15.50
C ARG A 353 43.45 38.27 14.71
N SER A 354 44.31 37.82 13.80
CA SER A 354 45.05 38.69 12.86
C SER A 354 44.11 39.37 11.87
N GLY A 355 43.09 38.66 11.38
CA GLY A 355 42.05 39.18 10.50
C GLY A 355 41.13 40.15 11.21
N LYS A 356 40.64 39.88 12.44
CA LYS A 356 39.94 40.87 13.27
C LYS A 356 40.87 41.97 13.75
N GLU A 357 42.15 41.75 13.96
CA GLU A 357 43.12 42.81 14.28
C GLU A 357 43.37 43.68 13.04
N LEU A 358 43.33 43.12 11.82
CA LEU A 358 43.49 43.83 10.55
C LEU A 358 42.20 44.49 10.07
N GLU A 359 41.04 43.84 10.23
CA GLU A 359 39.69 44.38 9.98
C GLU A 359 39.33 45.38 11.06
N ALA A 360 39.58 45.11 12.34
CA ALA A 360 39.45 46.14 13.37
C ALA A 360 40.48 47.23 13.13
N ALA A 361 41.72 46.98 12.71
CA ALA A 361 42.63 48.07 12.36
C ALA A 361 42.17 48.84 11.10
N SER A 362 41.55 48.19 10.12
CA SER A 362 41.07 48.80 8.86
C SER A 362 39.74 49.54 9.04
N GLN A 363 38.77 48.94 9.71
CA GLN A 363 37.53 49.59 10.16
C GLN A 363 37.85 50.67 11.19
N TYR A 364 38.69 50.43 12.20
CA TYR A 364 39.14 51.47 13.11
C TYR A 364 39.87 52.56 12.34
N LYS A 365 40.71 52.28 11.33
CA LYS A 365 41.35 53.33 10.51
C LYS A 365 40.34 54.12 9.67
N SER A 366 39.35 53.48 9.04
CA SER A 366 38.31 54.12 8.23
C SER A 366 37.27 54.87 9.07
N GLU A 367 36.84 54.29 10.18
CA GLU A 367 35.94 54.86 11.18
C GLU A 367 36.65 55.96 11.98
N PHE A 368 37.92 55.81 12.33
CA PHE A 368 38.76 56.87 12.89
C PHE A 368 38.92 58.02 11.90
N LEU A 369 39.16 57.78 10.60
CA LEU A 369 39.27 58.86 9.60
C LEU A 369 37.92 59.53 9.32
N ALA A 370 36.81 58.78 9.30
CA ALA A 370 35.46 59.32 9.14
C ALA A 370 35.01 60.13 10.37
N ASN A 371 35.22 59.60 11.58
CA ASN A 371 34.95 60.28 12.84
C ASN A 371 35.89 61.46 13.05
N MET A 372 37.21 61.33 12.80
CA MET A 372 38.14 62.46 12.83
C MET A 372 37.79 63.52 11.80
N SER A 373 37.33 63.16 10.60
CA SER A 373 36.84 64.16 9.64
C SER A 373 35.63 64.91 10.19
N HIS A 374 34.65 64.19 10.78
CA HIS A 374 33.49 64.82 11.39
C HIS A 374 33.87 65.72 12.59
N GLU A 375 34.79 65.25 13.45
CA GLU A 375 35.33 65.96 14.62
C GLU A 375 36.26 67.12 14.26
N LEU A 376 36.93 67.10 13.09
CA LEU A 376 37.74 68.21 12.59
C LEU A 376 36.90 69.22 11.80
N ARG A 377 35.92 68.75 11.02
CA ARG A 377 35.05 69.61 10.19
C ARG A 377 34.13 70.48 11.04
N THR A 378 33.63 69.96 12.17
CA THR A 378 32.72 70.68 13.07
C THR A 378 33.35 71.95 13.71
N PRO A 379 34.55 71.89 14.35
CA PRO A 379 35.23 73.09 14.85
C PRO A 379 35.78 73.97 13.72
N LEU A 380 36.23 73.40 12.59
CA LEU A 380 36.78 74.16 11.47
C LEU A 380 35.71 74.99 10.74
N ASN A 381 34.52 74.44 10.51
CA ASN A 381 33.38 75.17 9.94
C ASN A 381 32.95 76.33 10.84
N SER A 382 32.96 76.12 12.15
CA SER A 382 32.64 77.16 13.13
C SER A 382 33.70 78.28 13.13
N SER A 383 34.99 77.92 13.05
CA SER A 383 36.12 78.87 12.95
C SER A 383 36.11 79.65 11.63
N LEU A 384 35.72 79.02 10.52
CA LEU A 384 35.53 79.67 9.21
C LEU A 384 34.43 80.72 9.26
N ILE A 385 33.27 80.39 9.82
CA ILE A 385 32.14 81.33 9.95
C ILE A 385 32.56 82.54 10.79
N LEU A 386 33.24 82.32 11.92
CA LEU A 386 33.69 83.40 12.80
C LEU A 386 34.78 84.28 12.17
N ALA A 387 35.78 83.68 11.52
CA ALA A 387 36.83 84.41 10.81
C ALA A 387 36.25 85.24 9.64
N LYS A 388 35.23 84.72 8.95
CA LYS A 388 34.53 85.45 7.89
C LYS A 388 33.75 86.65 8.42
N LEU A 389 33.02 86.48 9.53
CA LEU A 389 32.28 87.56 10.17
C LEU A 389 33.19 88.69 10.66
N LEU A 390 34.38 88.34 11.20
CA LEU A 390 35.40 89.32 11.59
C LEU A 390 36.04 90.01 10.38
N ALA A 391 36.33 89.27 9.31
CA ALA A 391 36.88 89.81 8.07
C ALA A 391 35.93 90.78 7.36
N ASP A 392 34.63 90.57 7.48
CA ASP A 392 33.60 91.44 6.89
C ASP A 392 33.44 92.76 7.68
N ASN A 393 33.91 92.82 8.94
CA ASN A 393 33.99 94.01 9.79
C ASN A 393 32.75 94.94 9.72
N ARG A 394 31.54 94.37 9.79
CA ARG A 394 30.27 95.10 9.54
C ARG A 394 30.04 96.30 10.46
N GLU A 395 30.58 96.27 11.68
CA GLU A 395 30.46 97.36 12.67
C GLU A 395 31.60 98.39 12.58
N GLY A 396 32.61 98.16 11.72
CA GLY A 396 33.70 99.11 11.45
C GLY A 396 34.72 99.29 12.58
N THR A 397 34.77 98.38 13.56
CA THR A 397 35.57 98.51 14.79
C THR A 397 36.98 97.94 14.69
N LEU A 398 37.28 97.12 13.67
CA LEU A 398 38.61 96.53 13.45
C LEU A 398 39.49 97.40 12.55
N SER A 399 40.80 97.42 12.84
CA SER A 399 41.80 98.08 12.01
C SER A 399 42.03 97.32 10.70
N ALA A 400 42.54 97.99 9.66
CA ALA A 400 42.84 97.37 8.37
C ALA A 400 43.84 96.18 8.48
N GLU A 401 44.72 96.22 9.48
CA GLU A 401 45.67 95.13 9.75
C GLU A 401 44.97 93.94 10.42
N GLN A 402 44.03 94.19 11.33
CA GLN A 402 43.21 93.14 11.97
C GLN A 402 42.25 92.46 10.99
N ILE A 403 41.68 93.21 10.04
CA ILE A 403 40.87 92.64 8.96
C ILE A 403 41.72 91.70 8.10
N LYS A 404 42.96 92.09 7.77
CA LYS A 404 43.89 91.21 7.05
C LYS A 404 44.21 89.94 7.83
N TYR A 405 44.37 90.01 9.15
CA TYR A 405 44.56 88.82 9.97
C TYR A 405 43.33 87.91 9.95
N ALA A 406 42.12 88.44 10.06
CA ALA A 406 40.89 87.65 9.95
C ALA A 406 40.72 87.00 8.56
N GLN A 407 41.06 87.72 7.49
CA GLN A 407 41.06 87.19 6.12
C GLN A 407 42.12 86.09 5.93
N ALA A 408 43.31 86.24 6.52
CA ALA A 408 44.36 85.23 6.48
C ALA A 408 43.99 83.97 7.28
N ILE A 409 43.34 84.12 8.44
CA ILE A 409 42.81 82.99 9.22
C ILE A 409 41.72 82.28 8.41
N HIS A 410 40.81 83.03 7.78
CA HIS A 410 39.76 82.47 6.94
C HIS A 410 40.31 81.71 5.72
N SER A 411 41.33 82.24 5.02
CA SER A 411 41.95 81.52 3.91
C SER A 411 42.67 80.26 4.38
N SER A 412 43.45 80.35 5.47
CA SER A 412 44.18 79.21 6.03
C SER A 412 43.25 78.08 6.50
N ASN A 413 42.09 78.42 7.07
CA ASN A 413 41.12 77.41 7.49
C ASN A 413 40.42 76.74 6.28
N ASN A 414 40.20 77.48 5.19
CA ASN A 414 39.64 76.90 3.96
C ASN A 414 40.63 75.96 3.28
N ASP A 415 41.91 76.33 3.26
CA ASP A 415 42.98 75.49 2.72
C ASP A 415 43.10 74.19 3.53
N LEU A 416 42.97 74.27 4.86
CA LEU A 416 42.97 73.09 5.73
C LEU A 416 41.75 72.20 5.47
N LEU A 417 40.58 72.78 5.21
CA LEU A 417 39.36 72.03 4.91
C LEU A 417 39.47 71.29 3.56
N ALA A 418 40.05 71.93 2.55
CA ALA A 418 40.33 71.30 1.26
C ALA A 418 41.30 70.12 1.42
N LEU A 419 42.35 70.28 2.23
CA LEU A 419 43.34 69.24 2.49
C LEU A 419 42.74 68.02 3.20
N ILE A 420 41.85 68.24 4.17
CA ILE A 420 41.12 67.16 4.84
C ILE A 420 40.23 66.40 3.85
N ASN A 421 39.52 67.12 2.97
CA ASN A 421 38.69 66.49 1.94
C ASN A 421 39.52 65.68 0.93
N ASP A 422 40.68 66.19 0.50
CA ASP A 422 41.58 65.47 -0.41
C ASP A 422 42.10 64.16 0.20
N ILE A 423 42.40 64.13 1.51
CA ILE A 423 42.83 62.93 2.23
C ILE A 423 41.70 61.89 2.32
N LEU A 424 40.46 62.34 2.52
CA LEU A 424 39.30 61.46 2.54
C LEU A 424 38.97 60.90 1.16
N ASP A 425 39.06 61.74 0.12
CA ASP A 425 38.85 61.30 -1.26
C ASP A 425 39.88 60.23 -1.64
N LEU A 426 41.16 60.41 -1.29
CA LEU A 426 42.18 59.37 -1.47
C LEU A 426 41.82 58.08 -0.73
N SER A 427 41.39 58.17 0.54
CA SER A 427 41.02 57.01 1.36
C SER A 427 39.82 56.25 0.78
N LYS A 428 38.83 56.95 0.21
CA LYS A 428 37.66 56.34 -0.45
C LYS A 428 38.02 55.69 -1.79
N ILE A 429 38.95 56.28 -2.54
CA ILE A 429 39.45 55.74 -3.82
C ILE A 429 40.24 54.44 -3.58
N GLU A 430 41.13 54.40 -2.57
CA GLU A 430 41.87 53.19 -2.17
C GLU A 430 40.94 52.08 -1.67
N ALA A 431 39.87 52.43 -0.95
CA ALA A 431 38.85 51.49 -0.49
C ALA A 431 37.89 51.02 -1.60
N GLY A 432 38.03 51.53 -2.83
CA GLY A 432 37.19 51.16 -3.98
C GLY A 432 35.75 51.67 -3.93
N GLN A 433 35.42 52.60 -3.03
CA GLN A 433 34.06 53.06 -2.74
C GLN A 433 33.60 54.27 -3.58
N VAL A 434 34.29 54.59 -4.68
CA VAL A 434 33.91 55.71 -5.56
C VAL A 434 33.11 55.17 -6.74
N GLU A 435 31.79 55.37 -6.69
CA GLU A 435 30.86 55.11 -7.80
C GLU A 435 30.94 56.27 -8.81
N LEU A 436 31.08 55.96 -10.10
CA LEU A 436 31.09 56.94 -11.19
C LEU A 436 29.70 57.03 -11.80
N SER A 437 29.16 58.25 -11.93
CA SER A 437 27.90 58.48 -12.64
C SER A 437 28.19 58.91 -14.07
N GLU A 438 27.78 58.13 -15.06
CA GLU A 438 27.97 58.47 -16.47
C GLU A 438 26.89 59.43 -16.97
N ASP A 439 27.26 60.69 -17.22
CA ASP A 439 26.36 61.72 -17.75
C ASP A 439 26.73 62.09 -19.19
N ASN A 440 25.72 62.33 -20.04
CA ASN A 440 25.94 62.87 -21.38
C ASN A 440 26.07 64.40 -21.34
N ILE A 441 27.30 64.90 -21.37
CA ILE A 441 27.64 66.31 -21.19
C ILE A 441 28.04 66.99 -22.51
N ALA A 442 27.61 68.23 -22.71
CA ALA A 442 28.12 69.07 -23.80
C ALA A 442 29.48 69.69 -23.43
N VAL A 443 30.44 69.63 -24.35
CA VAL A 443 31.81 70.12 -24.10
C VAL A 443 31.87 71.65 -24.02
N ALA A 444 31.07 72.36 -24.82
CA ALA A 444 31.10 73.83 -24.85
C ALA A 444 30.75 74.49 -23.50
N PRO A 445 29.66 74.12 -22.79
CA PRO A 445 29.38 74.65 -21.44
C PRO A 445 30.48 74.35 -20.41
N LEU A 446 31.15 73.21 -20.51
CA LEU A 446 32.28 72.87 -19.63
C LEU A 446 33.45 73.84 -19.83
N LEU A 447 33.80 74.12 -21.09
CA LEU A 447 34.89 75.05 -21.42
C LEU A 447 34.57 76.49 -21.02
N VAL A 448 33.33 76.94 -21.18
CA VAL A 448 32.89 78.27 -20.73
C VAL A 448 33.08 78.41 -19.21
N ARG A 449 32.63 77.42 -18.43
CA ARG A 449 32.80 77.44 -16.97
C ARG A 449 34.26 77.45 -16.53
N LEU A 450 35.13 76.70 -17.23
CA LEU A 450 36.56 76.70 -16.95
C LEU A 450 37.19 78.06 -17.27
N ARG A 451 36.80 78.68 -18.39
CA ARG A 451 37.28 80.02 -18.75
C ARG A 451 36.87 81.05 -17.72
N GLU A 452 35.60 81.10 -17.34
CA GLU A 452 35.10 82.02 -16.30
C GLU A 452 35.84 81.86 -14.96
N THR A 453 36.26 80.64 -14.63
CA THR A 453 37.01 80.37 -13.39
C THR A 453 38.45 80.89 -13.45
N PHE A 454 39.16 80.71 -14.58
CA PHE A 454 40.60 80.95 -14.66
C PHE A 454 41.02 82.25 -15.36
N GLU A 455 40.13 82.90 -16.12
CA GLU A 455 40.40 84.19 -16.78
C GLU A 455 40.86 85.27 -15.78
N PRO A 456 40.19 85.47 -14.62
CA PRO A 456 40.61 86.49 -13.66
C PRO A 456 41.96 86.17 -13.00
N LEU A 457 42.24 84.88 -12.76
CA LEU A 457 43.49 84.40 -12.16
C LEU A 457 44.68 84.58 -13.12
N ALA A 458 44.49 84.28 -14.40
CA ALA A 458 45.48 84.52 -15.44
C ALA A 458 45.72 86.02 -15.63
N ALA A 459 44.66 86.84 -15.68
CA ALA A 459 44.74 88.29 -15.81
C ALA A 459 45.49 88.93 -14.63
N GLN A 460 45.28 88.46 -13.39
CA GLN A 460 46.00 88.95 -12.21
C GLN A 460 47.52 88.72 -12.30
N LYS A 461 47.95 87.63 -12.95
CA LYS A 461 49.36 87.33 -13.23
C LYS A 461 49.86 87.85 -14.59
N ALA A 462 49.01 88.56 -15.34
CA ALA A 462 49.29 89.00 -16.70
C ALA A 462 49.69 87.86 -17.67
N LEU A 463 49.07 86.68 -17.52
CA LEU A 463 49.24 85.51 -18.39
C LEU A 463 48.17 85.51 -19.49
N GLY A 464 48.53 85.07 -20.70
CA GLY A 464 47.54 84.78 -21.74
C GLY A 464 46.81 83.46 -21.46
N LEU A 465 45.48 83.44 -21.54
CA LEU A 465 44.67 82.23 -21.40
C LEU A 465 43.91 81.93 -22.70
N ASP A 466 44.14 80.76 -23.29
CA ASP A 466 43.38 80.27 -24.46
C ASP A 466 42.68 78.95 -24.13
N ILE A 467 41.35 78.96 -24.05
CA ILE A 467 40.57 77.73 -23.83
C ILE A 467 39.70 77.50 -25.05
N ARG A 468 39.92 76.46 -25.85
CA ARG A 468 39.17 76.26 -27.10
C ARG A 468 38.95 74.80 -27.44
N ALA A 469 37.93 74.54 -28.23
CA ALA A 469 37.70 73.25 -28.89
C ALA A 469 38.05 73.38 -30.37
N GLU A 470 38.76 72.39 -30.92
CA GLU A 470 39.09 72.33 -32.35
C GLU A 470 37.95 71.73 -33.18
N PRO A 471 37.89 71.97 -34.52
CA PRO A 471 36.81 71.51 -35.41
C PRO A 471 36.58 69.99 -35.48
N GLY A 472 37.43 69.18 -34.86
CA GLY A 472 37.29 67.73 -34.74
C GLY A 472 37.00 67.22 -33.32
N ALA A 473 36.74 68.11 -32.35
CA ALA A 473 36.38 67.73 -31.00
C ALA A 473 34.91 67.28 -30.92
N PRO A 474 34.58 66.26 -30.11
CA PRO A 474 33.20 65.82 -29.94
C PRO A 474 32.37 66.91 -29.24
N GLU A 475 31.14 67.13 -29.71
CA GLU A 475 30.23 68.10 -29.08
C GLU A 475 29.73 67.61 -27.72
N ARG A 476 29.64 66.29 -27.55
CA ARG A 476 29.14 65.61 -26.35
C ARG A 476 30.02 64.44 -25.92
N LEU A 477 30.05 64.17 -24.62
CA LEU A 477 30.80 63.08 -23.98
C LEU A 477 29.90 62.38 -22.97
N THR A 478 29.95 61.06 -22.88
CA THR A 478 29.32 60.29 -21.81
C THR A 478 30.37 60.00 -20.73
N ILE A 479 30.35 60.79 -19.66
CA ILE A 479 31.33 60.72 -18.58
C ILE A 479 30.80 61.41 -17.33
N ASP A 480 31.39 61.13 -16.17
CA ASP A 480 31.12 61.90 -14.95
C ASP A 480 31.59 63.36 -15.09
N ALA A 481 30.61 64.25 -15.24
CA ALA A 481 30.82 65.67 -15.45
C ALA A 481 31.64 66.32 -14.33
N GLN A 482 31.36 65.91 -13.09
CA GLN A 482 31.91 66.50 -11.89
C GLN A 482 33.37 66.06 -11.72
N ARG A 483 33.65 64.77 -11.93
CA ARG A 483 35.02 64.23 -11.85
C ARG A 483 35.89 64.73 -12.99
N LEU A 484 35.35 64.82 -14.21
CA LEU A 484 36.07 65.43 -15.33
C LEU A 484 36.43 66.90 -15.02
N GLN A 485 35.48 67.68 -14.52
CA GLN A 485 35.73 69.08 -14.15
C GLN A 485 36.75 69.20 -13.02
N GLN A 486 36.77 68.28 -12.06
CA GLN A 486 37.77 68.21 -10.98
C GLN A 486 39.17 67.99 -11.53
N VAL A 487 39.35 67.02 -12.44
CA VAL A 487 40.64 66.75 -13.08
C VAL A 487 41.13 67.98 -13.87
N LEU A 488 40.28 68.57 -14.71
CA LEU A 488 40.66 69.71 -15.55
C LEU A 488 40.96 70.97 -14.75
N LYS A 489 40.20 71.25 -13.68
CA LYS A 489 40.49 72.36 -12.76
C LYS A 489 41.86 72.20 -12.11
N ASN A 490 42.20 71.00 -11.67
CA ASN A 490 43.49 70.75 -11.04
C ASN A 490 44.66 70.94 -12.01
N LEU A 491 44.55 70.43 -13.25
CA LEU A 491 45.58 70.62 -14.28
C LEU A 491 45.75 72.11 -14.65
N LEU A 492 44.65 72.84 -14.88
CA LEU A 492 44.69 74.27 -15.21
C LEU A 492 45.20 75.14 -14.05
N ALA A 493 44.79 74.83 -12.82
CA ALA A 493 45.29 75.54 -11.64
C ALA A 493 46.80 75.39 -11.49
N ASN A 494 47.34 74.19 -11.73
CA ASN A 494 48.79 73.97 -11.73
C ASN A 494 49.48 74.74 -12.85
N ALA A 495 48.95 74.72 -14.08
CA ALA A 495 49.50 75.47 -15.20
C ALA A 495 49.60 76.99 -14.91
N VAL A 496 48.54 77.59 -14.37
CA VAL A 496 48.51 79.02 -13.98
C VAL A 496 49.42 79.29 -12.76
N LYS A 497 49.51 78.34 -11.83
CA LYS A 497 50.33 78.47 -10.64
C LYS A 497 51.83 78.48 -10.97
N PHE A 498 52.29 77.61 -11.85
CA PHE A 498 53.72 77.40 -12.17
C PHE A 498 54.22 78.16 -13.40
N THR A 499 53.36 78.97 -14.03
CA THR A 499 53.74 79.94 -15.05
C THR A 499 53.79 81.34 -14.44
N GLU A 500 54.94 82.00 -14.52
CA GLU A 500 55.10 83.39 -14.05
C GLU A 500 54.82 84.41 -15.17
N HIS A 501 55.33 84.16 -16.37
CA HIS A 501 55.11 84.96 -17.58
C HIS A 501 54.91 84.05 -18.79
N GLY A 502 53.99 84.40 -19.69
CA GLY A 502 53.71 83.63 -20.91
C GLY A 502 52.24 83.29 -21.08
N HIS A 503 51.93 82.06 -21.53
CA HIS A 503 50.56 81.65 -21.82
C HIS A 503 50.24 80.26 -21.27
N VAL A 504 48.96 80.06 -20.96
CA VAL A 504 48.36 78.77 -20.59
C VAL A 504 47.22 78.50 -21.56
N ALA A 505 47.16 77.29 -22.10
CA ALA A 505 46.13 76.89 -23.04
C ALA A 505 45.47 75.57 -22.61
N LEU A 506 44.14 75.48 -22.77
CA LEU A 506 43.40 74.22 -22.78
C LEU A 506 42.79 74.04 -24.17
N VAL A 507 43.26 73.02 -24.89
CA VAL A 507 42.75 72.66 -26.21
C VAL A 507 42.06 71.30 -26.14
N VAL A 508 40.81 71.26 -26.58
CA VAL A 508 40.06 70.00 -26.73
C VAL A 508 40.14 69.54 -28.18
N GLN A 509 40.58 68.30 -28.39
CA GLN A 509 40.79 67.71 -29.70
C GLN A 509 40.20 66.29 -29.74
N GLY A 510 39.60 65.91 -30.86
CA GLY A 510 39.27 64.49 -31.11
C GLY A 510 40.53 63.68 -31.41
N HIS A 511 40.60 62.44 -30.94
CA HIS A 511 41.75 61.58 -31.17
C HIS A 511 41.33 60.16 -31.56
N GLY A 512 41.36 59.85 -32.86
CA GLY A 512 40.91 58.54 -33.37
C GLY A 512 39.40 58.32 -33.25
N VAL A 513 38.95 57.09 -33.49
CA VAL A 513 37.52 56.73 -33.39
C VAL A 513 37.16 56.59 -31.91
N GLY A 514 36.28 57.46 -31.40
CA GLY A 514 35.68 57.32 -30.07
C GLY A 514 36.52 57.79 -28.88
N ARG A 515 37.59 58.59 -29.06
CA ARG A 515 38.32 59.22 -27.95
C ARG A 515 38.47 60.74 -28.10
N VAL A 516 38.61 61.41 -26.96
CA VAL A 516 38.83 62.86 -26.83
C VAL A 516 40.09 63.12 -26.01
N ARG A 517 40.82 64.18 -26.35
CA ARG A 517 41.96 64.68 -25.60
C ARG A 517 41.70 66.09 -25.09
N PHE A 518 41.98 66.29 -23.81
CA PHE A 518 42.08 67.59 -23.17
C PHE A 518 43.57 67.88 -22.95
N VAL A 519 44.10 68.81 -23.73
CA VAL A 519 45.52 69.17 -23.73
C VAL A 519 45.67 70.48 -22.96
N VAL A 520 46.26 70.42 -21.77
CA VAL A 520 46.59 71.59 -20.94
C VAL A 520 48.08 71.89 -21.09
N SER A 521 48.41 72.97 -21.77
CA SER A 521 49.79 73.40 -22.02
C SER A 521 50.10 74.71 -21.31
N ASP A 522 51.30 74.81 -20.76
CA ASP A 522 51.84 76.00 -20.12
C ASP A 522 53.26 76.29 -20.60
N THR A 523 53.68 77.56 -20.55
CA THR A 523 55.06 77.98 -20.83
C THR A 523 55.88 78.25 -19.56
N GLY A 524 55.56 77.55 -18.48
CA GLY A 524 56.16 77.72 -17.17
C GLY A 524 57.53 77.04 -17.02
N ILE A 525 57.88 76.72 -15.78
CA ILE A 525 59.21 76.21 -15.41
C ILE A 525 59.56 74.83 -16.01
N GLY A 526 58.57 74.06 -16.46
CA GLY A 526 58.75 72.69 -16.94
C GLY A 526 59.18 71.70 -15.85
N ILE A 527 59.20 70.41 -16.18
CA ILE A 527 59.46 69.28 -15.28
C ILE A 527 60.60 68.43 -15.86
N ALA A 528 61.56 68.03 -15.03
CA ALA A 528 62.64 67.16 -15.48
C ALA A 528 62.15 65.74 -15.77
N LYS A 529 62.65 65.09 -16.84
CA LYS A 529 62.25 63.72 -17.24
C LYS A 529 62.32 62.67 -16.12
N ALA A 530 63.27 62.82 -15.18
CA ALA A 530 63.40 61.89 -14.05
C ALA A 530 62.28 62.06 -13.00
N GLN A 531 61.63 63.23 -12.93
CA GLN A 531 60.58 63.56 -11.97
C GLN A 531 59.17 63.29 -12.52
N THR A 532 59.03 63.06 -13.83
CA THR A 532 57.73 62.87 -14.51
C THR A 532 56.88 61.71 -13.98
N GLY A 533 57.49 60.62 -13.50
CA GLY A 533 56.75 59.52 -12.85
C GLY A 533 56.36 59.83 -11.40
N VAL A 534 57.25 60.53 -10.68
CA VAL A 534 57.15 60.78 -9.23
C VAL A 534 56.06 61.81 -8.90
N ILE A 535 55.77 62.76 -9.80
CA ILE A 535 54.72 63.78 -9.59
C ILE A 535 53.30 63.21 -9.46
N PHE A 536 53.07 61.95 -9.84
CA PHE A 536 51.79 61.27 -9.70
C PHE A 536 51.74 60.34 -8.47
N GLU A 537 52.81 60.25 -7.67
CA GLU A 537 52.81 59.54 -6.39
C GLU A 537 52.21 60.42 -5.28
N ALA A 538 51.37 59.85 -4.42
CA ALA A 538 50.76 60.58 -3.32
C ALA A 538 51.85 61.15 -2.37
N PHE A 539 51.67 62.41 -1.94
CA PHE A 539 52.56 63.13 -1.01
C PHE A 539 53.98 63.40 -1.54
N ARG A 540 54.27 63.18 -2.83
CA ARG A 540 55.58 63.45 -3.44
C ARG A 540 55.54 64.73 -4.28
N GLN A 541 56.53 65.60 -4.09
CA GLN A 541 56.72 66.83 -4.87
C GLN A 541 58.12 66.82 -5.50
N ALA A 542 58.25 67.34 -6.72
CA ALA A 542 59.42 67.17 -7.56
C ALA A 542 60.73 67.72 -6.95
N ASP A 543 60.71 68.81 -6.17
CA ASP A 543 61.89 69.38 -5.49
C ASP A 543 61.54 70.06 -4.15
N GLY A 544 62.38 69.86 -3.12
CA GLY A 544 62.16 70.40 -1.76
C GLY A 544 62.55 71.87 -1.57
N SER A 545 63.26 72.50 -2.51
CA SER A 545 63.71 73.90 -2.40
C SER A 545 62.65 74.93 -2.84
N THR A 546 61.62 74.50 -3.56
CA THR A 546 60.46 75.29 -3.99
C THR A 546 59.39 75.45 -2.90
N GLN A 547 59.60 74.82 -1.73
CA GLN A 547 58.66 74.78 -0.58
C GLN A 547 58.21 76.15 -0.06
N ARG A 548 58.94 77.25 -0.31
CA ARG A 548 58.61 78.57 0.26
C ARG A 548 57.83 79.50 -0.67
N ARG A 549 57.69 79.20 -1.97
CA ARG A 549 57.01 80.11 -2.91
C ARG A 549 55.65 79.63 -3.42
N PHE A 550 55.41 78.32 -3.50
CA PHE A 550 54.21 77.79 -4.18
C PHE A 550 53.62 76.57 -3.45
N GLY A 551 53.07 76.76 -2.24
CA GLY A 551 52.52 75.69 -1.40
C GLY A 551 51.39 74.87 -2.05
N GLY A 552 51.42 73.55 -1.89
CA GLY A 552 50.40 72.60 -2.37
C GLY A 552 50.52 71.26 -1.63
N THR A 553 49.47 70.43 -1.67
CA THR A 553 49.35 69.19 -0.88
C THR A 553 50.07 67.98 -1.48
N GLY A 554 50.40 68.02 -2.77
CA GLY A 554 50.98 66.89 -3.50
C GLY A 554 50.00 65.73 -3.74
N LEU A 555 48.69 65.94 -3.51
CA LEU A 555 47.65 64.91 -3.68
C LEU A 555 46.83 65.09 -4.97
N GLY A 556 46.79 66.29 -5.53
CA GLY A 556 45.91 66.58 -6.66
C GLY A 556 46.20 65.71 -7.89
N LEU A 557 47.47 65.57 -8.29
CA LEU A 557 47.83 64.83 -9.51
C LEU A 557 47.64 63.31 -9.35
N SER A 558 47.87 62.75 -8.16
CA SER A 558 47.60 61.33 -7.88
C SER A 558 46.10 61.03 -7.94
N ILE A 559 45.26 61.89 -7.35
CA ILE A 559 43.79 61.77 -7.42
C ILE A 559 43.31 61.93 -8.87
N SER A 560 43.87 62.90 -9.61
CA SER A 560 43.55 63.10 -11.03
C SER A 560 43.84 61.87 -11.88
N ARG A 561 44.97 61.18 -11.66
CA ARG A 561 45.36 59.98 -12.40
C ARG A 561 44.41 58.82 -12.12
N ASP A 562 44.09 58.56 -10.85
CA ASP A 562 43.22 57.46 -10.47
C ASP A 562 41.78 57.68 -10.96
N LEU A 563 41.27 58.92 -10.89
CA LEU A 563 39.97 59.27 -11.48
C LEU A 563 39.97 59.07 -13.01
N ALA A 564 41.03 59.49 -13.71
CA ALA A 564 41.14 59.28 -15.15
C ALA A 564 41.15 57.79 -15.52
N GLN A 565 41.88 56.94 -14.80
CA GLN A 565 41.89 55.49 -15.02
C GLN A 565 40.51 54.87 -14.83
N ARG A 566 39.80 55.24 -13.76
CA ARG A 566 38.44 54.74 -13.50
C ARG A 566 37.43 55.20 -14.55
N MET A 567 37.61 56.38 -15.14
CA MET A 567 36.81 56.86 -16.28
C MET A 567 37.26 56.23 -17.63
N GLY A 568 38.12 55.21 -17.62
CA GLY A 568 38.59 54.51 -18.82
C GLY A 568 39.65 55.27 -19.63
N GLY A 569 40.25 56.30 -19.03
CA GLY A 569 41.23 57.18 -19.66
C GLY A 569 42.62 57.14 -19.04
N THR A 570 43.51 57.99 -19.54
CA THR A 570 44.88 58.12 -19.03
C THR A 570 45.30 59.58 -18.99
N ILE A 571 46.17 59.93 -18.02
CA ILE A 571 46.85 61.23 -18.00
C ILE A 571 48.31 60.98 -18.32
N THR A 572 48.81 61.68 -19.32
CA THR A 572 50.23 61.71 -19.68
C THR A 572 50.73 63.14 -19.60
N VAL A 573 52.05 63.32 -19.51
CA VAL A 573 52.67 64.63 -19.49
C VAL A 573 53.92 64.60 -20.36
N ASP A 574 54.08 65.65 -21.16
CA ASP A 574 55.29 65.96 -21.89
C ASP A 574 55.81 67.32 -21.42
N SER A 575 57.06 67.39 -20.99
CA SER A 575 57.62 68.60 -20.39
C SER A 575 59.13 68.65 -20.53
N GLU A 576 59.64 69.87 -20.75
CA GLU A 576 61.06 70.16 -20.82
C GLU A 576 61.37 71.35 -19.89
N PRO A 577 62.37 71.22 -18.98
CA PRO A 577 62.72 72.31 -18.05
C PRO A 577 62.99 73.63 -18.78
N GLY A 578 62.36 74.70 -18.33
CA GLY A 578 62.46 76.05 -18.89
C GLY A 578 61.65 76.32 -20.16
N ARG A 579 60.93 75.33 -20.69
CA ARG A 579 60.05 75.48 -21.87
C ARG A 579 58.56 75.26 -21.56
N GLY A 580 58.24 74.76 -20.38
CA GLY A 580 56.87 74.53 -19.92
C GLY A 580 56.44 73.07 -19.91
N SER A 581 55.16 72.83 -19.64
CA SER A 581 54.60 71.47 -19.51
C SER A 581 53.32 71.35 -20.33
N THR A 582 53.07 70.15 -20.86
CA THR A 582 51.83 69.78 -21.53
C THR A 582 51.28 68.52 -20.91
N PHE A 583 50.16 68.65 -20.19
CA PHE A 583 49.41 67.54 -19.63
C PHE A 583 48.29 67.15 -20.58
N ILE A 584 48.21 65.86 -20.91
CA ILE A 584 47.23 65.32 -21.84
C ILE A 584 46.36 64.33 -21.08
N LEU A 585 45.09 64.68 -20.90
CA LEU A 585 44.06 63.77 -20.44
C LEU A 585 43.35 63.17 -21.66
N GLU A 586 43.46 61.86 -21.82
CA GLU A 586 42.79 61.10 -22.88
C GLU A 586 41.63 60.29 -22.29
N LEU A 587 40.44 60.42 -22.88
CA LEU A 587 39.21 59.79 -22.41
C LEU A 587 38.40 59.19 -23.57
N PRO A 588 37.64 58.11 -23.34
CA PRO A 588 36.66 57.61 -24.30
C PRO A 588 35.45 58.55 -24.39
N VAL A 589 34.85 58.64 -25.58
CA VAL A 589 33.66 59.48 -25.85
C VAL A 589 32.37 58.86 -25.30
N GLU A 590 32.29 57.53 -25.27
CA GLU A 590 31.10 56.76 -24.85
C GLU A 590 31.24 56.09 -23.47
N GLY A 591 32.10 56.60 -22.59
CA GLY A 591 32.35 55.97 -21.28
C GLY A 591 33.37 54.81 -21.34
N ALA A 592 33.71 54.23 -20.19
CA ALA A 592 34.78 53.24 -20.10
C ALA A 592 34.41 51.95 -20.88
N PRO A 593 35.28 51.41 -21.76
CA PRO A 593 35.01 50.14 -22.42
C PRO A 593 34.93 49.02 -21.38
N GLN A 594 33.82 48.27 -21.35
CA GLN A 594 33.69 47.06 -20.54
C GLN A 594 34.82 46.10 -20.90
N THR A 595 35.68 45.76 -19.92
CA THR A 595 36.77 44.81 -20.10
C THR A 595 36.23 43.43 -20.51
N PRO A 596 36.73 42.83 -21.60
CA PRO A 596 36.48 41.44 -21.93
C PRO A 596 37.26 40.52 -20.97
N ASP A 597 36.57 39.55 -20.37
CA ASP A 597 37.18 38.45 -19.61
C ASP A 597 38.20 37.66 -20.47
N THR A 598 39.31 37.28 -19.84
CA THR A 598 40.32 36.31 -20.33
C THR A 598 40.43 35.18 -19.30
N PRO A 599 41.04 34.01 -19.60
CA PRO A 599 40.68 32.97 -20.56
C PRO A 599 40.50 31.58 -19.88
N VAL A 600 39.63 30.70 -20.39
CA VAL A 600 39.57 29.28 -19.98
C VAL A 600 40.07 28.38 -21.13
N THR A 601 41.05 27.52 -20.85
CA THR A 601 41.50 26.38 -21.68
C THR A 601 41.16 25.05 -20.96
N PRO A 602 41.23 23.87 -21.61
CA PRO A 602 40.30 23.37 -22.62
C PRO A 602 39.72 21.98 -22.24
N ARG A 603 38.54 21.63 -22.75
CA ARG A 603 38.15 20.22 -22.92
C ARG A 603 37.33 20.05 -24.20
N ALA A 604 37.82 19.18 -25.07
CA ALA A 604 37.17 18.70 -26.30
C ALA A 604 36.91 17.19 -26.15
N PRO A 605 36.24 16.50 -27.10
CA PRO A 605 35.25 16.91 -28.11
C PRO A 605 33.93 16.10 -27.95
N GLU A 606 32.79 16.42 -28.55
CA GLU A 606 32.29 16.05 -29.90
C GLU A 606 30.73 16.22 -29.88
N PRO A 607 29.97 16.16 -31.00
CA PRO A 607 30.06 16.86 -32.28
C PRO A 607 28.73 17.58 -32.70
N ALA A 608 28.90 18.56 -33.61
CA ALA A 608 28.06 19.05 -34.75
C ALA A 608 26.54 18.74 -34.81
N VAL A 609 25.65 19.63 -35.29
CA VAL A 609 25.58 20.14 -36.69
C VAL A 609 24.54 21.29 -36.81
N ARG A 610 25.02 22.43 -37.35
CA ARG A 610 24.44 23.44 -38.28
C ARG A 610 23.21 24.32 -37.98
N ALA A 611 23.50 25.59 -38.25
CA ALA A 611 22.66 26.76 -38.46
C ALA A 611 21.86 26.77 -39.78
N ALA A 612 20.81 27.59 -39.81
CA ALA A 612 20.51 28.57 -40.88
C ALA A 612 19.46 29.56 -40.32
N ALA A 613 19.83 30.82 -40.04
CA ALA A 613 19.81 31.98 -40.94
C ALA A 613 18.39 32.61 -41.11
N THR A 614 18.27 33.81 -40.55
CA THR A 614 17.19 34.82 -40.71
C THR A 614 17.02 35.29 -42.16
N PRO A 615 15.87 35.90 -42.50
CA PRO A 615 15.84 37.37 -42.56
C PRO A 615 14.55 38.01 -41.99
N ALA A 616 14.71 39.17 -41.37
CA ALA A 616 13.66 40.16 -41.08
C ALA A 616 13.45 41.08 -42.32
N PRO A 617 12.61 42.14 -42.32
CA PRO A 617 11.44 42.51 -41.49
C PRO A 617 10.21 42.99 -42.32
N ALA A 618 9.00 42.99 -41.75
CA ALA A 618 7.94 43.94 -42.09
C ALA A 618 6.85 43.98 -40.99
N ALA A 619 6.58 45.17 -40.46
CA ALA A 619 5.39 45.50 -39.65
C ALA A 619 4.35 46.22 -40.53
N PRO A 620 3.12 46.53 -40.06
CA PRO A 620 2.20 45.81 -39.18
C PRO A 620 0.75 45.76 -39.75
N ALA A 621 -0.16 45.17 -38.96
CA ALA A 621 -1.64 45.21 -38.99
C ALA A 621 -2.37 44.08 -39.73
N PRO A 622 -3.64 43.77 -39.39
CA PRO A 622 -4.38 43.90 -38.13
C PRO A 622 -4.91 42.53 -37.64
N ALA A 623 -5.45 42.49 -36.42
CA ALA A 623 -6.09 41.32 -35.84
C ALA A 623 -7.24 40.75 -36.71
N PRO A 624 -7.35 39.41 -36.80
CA PRO A 624 -8.62 38.69 -36.87
C PRO A 624 -8.77 37.87 -35.57
N ALA A 625 -9.80 38.15 -34.77
CA ALA A 625 -11.11 37.51 -34.90
C ALA A 625 -11.06 36.00 -34.54
N ALA A 626 -11.52 35.75 -33.31
CA ALA A 626 -12.23 34.55 -32.86
C ALA A 626 -12.09 33.29 -33.71
N SER A 627 -11.25 32.36 -33.26
CA SER A 627 -11.35 30.94 -33.59
C SER A 627 -11.80 30.15 -32.36
N ALA A 628 -13.10 29.86 -32.39
CA ALA A 628 -13.74 28.62 -31.98
C ALA A 628 -13.32 27.98 -30.64
N THR A 629 -14.17 28.21 -29.65
CA THR A 629 -14.52 27.23 -28.62
C THR A 629 -14.61 25.82 -29.23
N PRO A 630 -14.00 24.79 -28.62
CA PRO A 630 -14.26 23.41 -29.02
C PRO A 630 -15.73 23.10 -28.80
N ALA A 631 -16.38 22.50 -29.79
CA ALA A 631 -17.74 21.99 -29.66
C ALA A 631 -17.82 20.95 -28.52
N PRO A 632 -18.89 20.94 -27.70
CA PRO A 632 -19.07 19.91 -26.69
C PRO A 632 -19.31 18.57 -27.39
N ALA A 633 -18.63 17.53 -26.89
CA ALA A 633 -18.96 16.14 -27.19
C ALA A 633 -20.43 15.85 -26.83
N PRO A 634 -21.10 14.87 -27.47
CA PRO A 634 -22.49 14.55 -27.16
C PRO A 634 -22.63 14.20 -25.68
N SER A 635 -23.35 15.04 -24.94
CA SER A 635 -23.71 14.79 -23.53
C SER A 635 -24.52 13.50 -23.45
N ALA A 636 -24.18 12.63 -22.50
CA ALA A 636 -25.02 11.52 -22.11
C ALA A 636 -26.47 12.01 -21.88
N PHE A 637 -27.47 11.21 -22.28
CA PHE A 637 -28.88 11.48 -21.97
C PHE A 637 -29.06 11.30 -20.45
N ASP A 638 -28.86 12.36 -19.67
CA ASP A 638 -29.12 12.41 -18.23
C ASP A 638 -30.40 13.22 -17.92
N ASP A 639 -30.81 13.25 -16.65
CA ASP A 639 -32.08 13.88 -16.25
C ASP A 639 -31.95 15.37 -15.87
N ARG A 640 -30.83 16.03 -16.21
CA ARG A 640 -30.56 17.42 -15.75
C ARG A 640 -31.67 18.40 -16.15
N ASP A 641 -32.27 18.18 -17.32
CA ASP A 641 -33.33 19.02 -17.89
C ASP A 641 -34.76 18.48 -17.68
N ARG A 642 -34.91 17.29 -17.06
CA ARG A 642 -36.22 16.59 -16.90
C ARG A 642 -36.36 15.87 -15.56
N ARG A 643 -36.01 16.53 -14.45
CA ARG A 643 -36.22 15.98 -13.10
C ARG A 643 -37.72 15.74 -12.84
N THR A 644 -38.10 14.50 -12.56
CA THR A 644 -39.49 14.10 -12.28
C THR A 644 -39.70 13.68 -10.83
N ARG A 645 -38.62 13.46 -10.07
CA ARG A 645 -38.64 12.89 -8.72
C ARG A 645 -37.94 13.81 -7.71
N PRO A 646 -38.64 14.79 -7.11
CA PRO A 646 -38.03 15.72 -6.17
C PRO A 646 -37.51 14.98 -4.92
N GLY A 647 -36.22 15.17 -4.60
CA GLY A 647 -35.56 14.58 -3.43
C GLY A 647 -34.97 13.17 -3.62
N ARG A 648 -35.07 12.58 -4.81
CA ARG A 648 -34.49 11.27 -5.16
C ARG A 648 -33.63 11.36 -6.42
N ALA A 649 -32.47 12.02 -6.29
CA ALA A 649 -31.53 12.22 -7.39
C ALA A 649 -30.14 11.66 -7.04
N ILE A 650 -29.50 10.96 -7.97
CA ILE A 650 -28.11 10.50 -7.87
C ILE A 650 -27.25 11.34 -8.82
N LEU A 651 -26.11 11.81 -8.33
CA LEU A 651 -25.07 12.40 -9.18
C LEU A 651 -24.01 11.33 -9.47
N ALA A 652 -23.89 10.91 -10.72
CA ALA A 652 -22.87 9.97 -11.18
C ALA A 652 -21.70 10.75 -11.80
N VAL A 653 -20.51 10.63 -11.24
CA VAL A 653 -19.30 11.30 -11.74
C VAL A 653 -18.43 10.24 -12.41
N GLU A 654 -18.46 10.22 -13.74
CA GLU A 654 -17.88 9.19 -14.59
C GLU A 654 -17.54 9.76 -15.97
N ASP A 655 -16.32 9.52 -16.44
CA ASP A 655 -15.84 10.00 -17.75
C ASP A 655 -16.13 9.02 -18.91
N ASP A 656 -16.29 7.72 -18.61
CA ASP A 656 -16.73 6.73 -19.61
C ASP A 656 -18.24 6.85 -19.90
N ALA A 657 -18.57 7.36 -21.10
CA ALA A 657 -19.93 7.54 -21.57
C ALA A 657 -20.77 6.24 -21.59
N ALA A 658 -20.17 5.09 -21.86
CA ALA A 658 -20.90 3.82 -21.89
C ALA A 658 -21.27 3.36 -20.47
N PHE A 659 -20.36 3.51 -19.51
CA PHE A 659 -20.61 3.18 -18.11
C PHE A 659 -21.55 4.19 -17.44
N ALA A 660 -21.39 5.48 -17.74
CA ALA A 660 -22.30 6.52 -17.28
C ALA A 660 -23.75 6.26 -17.73
N GLN A 661 -23.96 5.84 -18.98
CA GLN A 661 -25.29 5.46 -19.47
C GLN A 661 -25.88 4.25 -18.72
N ALA A 662 -25.06 3.25 -18.42
CA ALA A 662 -25.49 2.09 -17.63
C ALA A 662 -25.87 2.47 -16.18
N LEU A 663 -25.20 3.46 -15.58
CA LEU A 663 -25.55 4.00 -14.26
C LEU A 663 -26.88 4.76 -14.29
N VAL A 664 -27.16 5.51 -15.36
CA VAL A 664 -28.46 6.20 -15.55
C VAL A 664 -29.60 5.18 -15.65
N GLU A 665 -29.46 4.15 -16.49
CA GLU A 665 -30.47 3.08 -16.62
C GLU A 665 -30.69 2.35 -15.29
N LEU A 666 -29.62 2.06 -14.54
CA LEU A 666 -29.71 1.41 -13.25
C LEU A 666 -30.40 2.29 -12.19
N ALA A 667 -30.11 3.59 -12.17
CA ALA A 667 -30.77 4.53 -11.27
C ALA A 667 -32.27 4.65 -11.60
N HIS A 668 -32.64 4.65 -12.89
CA HIS A 668 -34.04 4.64 -13.33
C HIS A 668 -34.78 3.38 -12.90
N ASP A 669 -34.17 2.20 -13.03
CA ASP A 669 -34.71 0.92 -12.53
C ASP A 669 -34.97 0.94 -11.01
N MET A 670 -34.20 1.74 -10.28
CA MET A 670 -34.31 1.94 -8.83
C MET A 670 -35.20 3.13 -8.44
N ASP A 671 -35.88 3.76 -9.39
CA ASP A 671 -36.77 4.90 -9.19
C ASP A 671 -36.06 6.18 -8.69
N PHE A 672 -34.82 6.43 -9.16
CA PHE A 672 -34.05 7.67 -8.96
C PHE A 672 -33.91 8.46 -10.27
N ASP A 673 -33.85 9.80 -10.19
CA ASP A 673 -33.34 10.64 -11.28
C ASP A 673 -31.80 10.61 -11.26
N CYS A 674 -31.11 10.59 -12.40
CA CYS A 674 -29.65 10.51 -12.48
C CYS A 674 -29.07 11.65 -13.31
N VAL A 675 -28.13 12.40 -12.73
CA VAL A 675 -27.36 13.46 -13.41
C VAL A 675 -25.92 13.00 -13.54
N VAL A 676 -25.32 13.16 -14.72
CA VAL A 676 -23.96 12.69 -15.01
C VAL A 676 -23.02 13.88 -15.06
N ALA A 677 -21.86 13.78 -14.40
CA ALA A 677 -20.75 14.71 -14.55
C ALA A 677 -19.55 13.98 -15.15
N GLY A 678 -19.05 14.45 -16.29
CA GLY A 678 -17.92 13.84 -17.00
C GLY A 678 -16.54 14.26 -16.48
N SER A 679 -16.48 15.24 -15.59
CA SER A 679 -15.25 15.78 -15.01
C SER A 679 -15.44 16.22 -13.57
N ALA A 680 -14.35 16.39 -12.83
CA ALA A 680 -14.38 16.88 -11.46
C ALA A 680 -14.92 18.31 -11.37
N GLN A 681 -14.54 19.19 -12.30
CA GLN A 681 -15.06 20.57 -12.35
C GLN A 681 -16.58 20.59 -12.55
N GLU A 682 -17.10 19.73 -13.44
CA GLU A 682 -18.55 19.63 -13.67
C GLU A 682 -19.27 19.08 -12.42
N ALA A 683 -18.69 18.08 -11.74
CA ALA A 683 -19.24 17.51 -10.52
C ALA A 683 -19.35 18.54 -9.38
N ILE A 684 -18.31 19.35 -9.16
CA ILE A 684 -18.29 20.40 -8.14
C ILE A 684 -19.33 21.49 -8.47
N ALA A 685 -19.51 21.82 -9.74
CA ALA A 685 -20.49 22.82 -10.17
C ALA A 685 -21.94 22.32 -10.06
N LEU A 686 -22.19 21.03 -10.36
CA LEU A 686 -23.53 20.44 -10.37
C LEU A 686 -24.01 20.02 -8.97
N ALA A 687 -23.13 19.57 -8.08
CA ALA A 687 -23.54 19.06 -6.75
C ALA A 687 -24.40 20.05 -5.94
N PRO A 688 -24.07 21.36 -5.85
CA PRO A 688 -24.92 22.35 -5.17
C PRO A 688 -26.26 22.61 -5.89
N GLN A 689 -26.31 22.49 -7.21
CA GLN A 689 -27.50 22.78 -8.03
C GLN A 689 -28.49 21.62 -8.05
N VAL A 690 -27.97 20.39 -8.07
CA VAL A 690 -28.75 19.16 -8.13
C VAL A 690 -29.25 18.78 -6.73
N GLN A 691 -28.47 19.06 -5.68
CA GLN A 691 -28.68 18.55 -4.32
C GLN A 691 -29.06 17.05 -4.32
N PRO A 692 -28.18 16.18 -4.83
CA PRO A 692 -28.46 14.76 -4.94
C PRO A 692 -28.58 14.11 -3.57
N SER A 693 -29.39 13.07 -3.49
CA SER A 693 -29.54 12.17 -2.33
C SER A 693 -28.27 11.34 -2.10
N GLY A 694 -27.41 11.21 -3.13
CA GLY A 694 -26.08 10.62 -3.02
C GLY A 694 -25.25 10.80 -4.30
N VAL A 695 -23.92 10.69 -4.15
CA VAL A 695 -22.95 10.81 -5.26
C VAL A 695 -22.24 9.48 -5.47
N LEU A 696 -22.22 8.99 -6.71
CA LEU A 696 -21.34 7.91 -7.16
C LEU A 696 -20.13 8.56 -7.84
N LEU A 697 -18.93 8.38 -7.27
CA LEU A 697 -17.75 9.14 -7.68
C LEU A 697 -16.63 8.24 -8.17
N ASP A 698 -16.28 8.31 -9.45
CA ASP A 698 -15.06 7.68 -9.93
C ASP A 698 -13.80 8.46 -9.48
N VAL A 699 -12.74 7.72 -9.18
CA VAL A 699 -11.42 8.28 -8.85
C VAL A 699 -10.65 8.70 -10.11
N GLY A 700 -10.87 7.99 -11.22
CA GLY A 700 -10.11 8.10 -12.48
C GLY A 700 -10.51 9.23 -13.43
N LEU A 701 -10.87 10.41 -12.92
CA LEU A 701 -11.36 11.52 -13.74
C LEU A 701 -10.26 12.18 -14.59
N PRO A 702 -10.61 12.77 -15.75
CA PRO A 702 -9.65 13.29 -16.73
C PRO A 702 -8.94 14.59 -16.33
N ASP A 703 -9.46 15.33 -15.34
CA ASP A 703 -8.93 16.63 -14.90
C ASP A 703 -8.20 16.55 -13.55
N ILE A 704 -8.92 16.34 -12.44
CA ILE A 704 -8.33 16.16 -11.10
C ILE A 704 -8.86 14.87 -10.48
N SER A 705 -8.10 14.28 -9.56
CA SER A 705 -8.50 13.02 -8.92
C SER A 705 -9.86 13.15 -8.23
N GLY A 706 -10.73 12.13 -8.36
CA GLY A 706 -12.00 12.07 -7.65
C GLY A 706 -11.86 12.19 -6.13
N LEU A 707 -10.70 11.85 -5.55
CA LEU A 707 -10.45 12.07 -4.11
C LEU A 707 -10.41 13.57 -3.75
N SER A 708 -9.93 14.43 -4.64
CA SER A 708 -9.96 15.89 -4.45
C SER A 708 -11.38 16.44 -4.55
N VAL A 709 -12.23 15.85 -5.41
CA VAL A 709 -13.66 16.17 -5.48
C VAL A 709 -14.36 15.80 -4.18
N LEU A 710 -14.10 14.61 -3.64
CA LEU A 710 -14.63 14.17 -2.35
C LEU A 710 -14.25 15.16 -1.25
N GLU A 711 -12.97 15.53 -1.15
CA GLU A 711 -12.49 16.48 -0.15
C GLU A 711 -13.19 17.86 -0.28
N GLN A 712 -13.35 18.35 -1.51
CA GLN A 712 -13.97 19.65 -1.76
C GLN A 712 -15.47 19.65 -1.46
N LEU A 713 -16.19 18.57 -1.84
CA LEU A 713 -17.59 18.38 -1.47
C LEU A 713 -17.77 18.31 0.05
N LYS A 714 -16.82 17.70 0.78
CA LYS A 714 -16.88 17.61 2.25
C LYS A 714 -16.48 18.90 2.96
N ARG A 715 -15.72 19.79 2.32
CA ARG A 715 -15.36 21.12 2.85
C ARG A 715 -16.47 22.15 2.70
N ASP A 716 -17.33 22.04 1.70
CA ASP A 716 -18.40 23.00 1.43
C ASP A 716 -19.66 22.71 2.28
N PRO A 717 -20.12 23.65 3.14
CA PRO A 717 -21.34 23.48 3.95
C PRO A 717 -22.60 23.09 3.16
N ALA A 718 -22.72 23.55 1.91
CA ALA A 718 -23.88 23.28 1.07
C ALA A 718 -23.91 21.86 0.50
N THR A 719 -22.78 21.16 0.45
CA THR A 719 -22.66 19.83 -0.18
C THR A 719 -22.10 18.74 0.74
N ARG A 720 -21.51 19.10 1.89
CA ARG A 720 -20.84 18.15 2.81
C ARG A 720 -21.71 17.04 3.38
N HIS A 721 -23.01 17.30 3.50
CA HIS A 721 -23.98 16.35 4.06
C HIS A 721 -24.37 15.26 3.06
N ILE A 722 -24.05 15.44 1.78
CA ILE A 722 -24.39 14.49 0.73
C ILE A 722 -23.50 13.24 0.90
N PRO A 723 -24.09 12.03 0.96
CA PRO A 723 -23.33 10.79 1.05
C PRO A 723 -22.63 10.51 -0.29
N VAL A 724 -21.35 10.12 -0.24
CA VAL A 724 -20.54 9.84 -1.43
C VAL A 724 -20.05 8.40 -1.39
N HIS A 725 -20.23 7.65 -2.46
CA HIS A 725 -19.69 6.30 -2.64
C HIS A 725 -18.64 6.32 -3.74
N VAL A 726 -17.42 5.87 -3.44
CA VAL A 726 -16.28 5.98 -4.36
C VAL A 726 -16.13 4.71 -5.18
N MET A 727 -15.99 4.86 -6.50
CA MET A 727 -15.69 3.79 -7.45
C MET A 727 -14.23 3.92 -7.89
N SER A 728 -13.46 2.84 -7.88
CA SER A 728 -12.06 2.89 -8.30
C SER A 728 -11.60 1.62 -9.01
N ALA A 729 -10.63 1.76 -9.91
CA ALA A 729 -9.92 0.64 -10.53
C ALA A 729 -8.78 0.08 -9.64
N GLN A 730 -8.36 0.80 -8.58
CA GLN A 730 -7.31 0.37 -7.65
C GLN A 730 -7.86 0.27 -6.22
N GLU A 731 -7.33 -0.66 -5.41
CA GLU A 731 -7.66 -0.79 -3.98
C GLU A 731 -7.08 0.37 -3.15
N ARG A 732 -7.74 1.54 -3.20
CA ARG A 732 -7.50 2.68 -2.30
C ARG A 732 -8.72 2.98 -1.42
N ALA A 733 -9.34 1.92 -0.90
CA ALA A 733 -10.54 2.00 -0.07
C ALA A 733 -10.30 2.84 1.21
N GLN A 734 -9.10 2.76 1.79
CA GLN A 734 -8.79 3.35 3.09
C GLN A 734 -8.77 4.89 3.08
N VAL A 735 -8.09 5.50 2.11
CA VAL A 735 -8.01 6.96 1.96
C VAL A 735 -9.39 7.57 1.66
N SER A 736 -10.22 6.85 0.91
CA SER A 736 -11.57 7.31 0.52
C SER A 736 -12.51 7.39 1.73
N LEU A 737 -12.44 6.42 2.64
CA LEU A 737 -13.23 6.39 3.87
C LEU A 737 -12.76 7.43 4.89
N GLU A 738 -11.44 7.66 5.01
CA GLU A 738 -10.86 8.70 5.86
C GLU A 738 -11.30 10.12 5.45
N LEU A 739 -11.57 10.34 4.17
CA LEU A 739 -12.08 11.60 3.62
C LEU A 739 -13.62 11.74 3.70
N GLY A 740 -14.33 10.76 4.29
CA GLY A 740 -15.78 10.84 4.54
C GLY A 740 -16.69 10.18 3.49
N ALA A 741 -16.18 9.24 2.68
CA ALA A 741 -17.02 8.39 1.83
C ALA A 741 -17.84 7.38 2.68
N VAL A 742 -19.05 7.05 2.22
CA VAL A 742 -19.96 6.09 2.86
C VAL A 742 -19.61 4.65 2.49
N GLY A 743 -18.99 4.45 1.33
CA GLY A 743 -18.60 3.14 0.84
C GLY A 743 -17.65 3.22 -0.34
N PHE A 744 -17.11 2.07 -0.70
CA PHE A 744 -16.12 1.91 -1.77
C PHE A 744 -16.45 0.70 -2.63
N LEU A 745 -16.25 0.82 -3.94
CA LEU A 745 -16.53 -0.24 -4.92
C LEU A 745 -15.42 -0.33 -5.97
N LEU A 746 -14.99 -1.57 -6.28
CA LEU A 746 -13.97 -1.86 -7.32
C LEU A 746 -14.61 -2.03 -8.70
N LYS A 747 -14.02 -1.40 -9.73
CA LYS A 747 -14.36 -1.62 -11.14
C LYS A 747 -13.60 -2.85 -11.69
N PRO A 748 -14.24 -3.73 -12.49
CA PRO A 748 -15.62 -3.69 -12.95
C PRO A 748 -16.61 -4.16 -11.87
N ALA A 749 -17.64 -3.36 -11.65
CA ALA A 749 -18.70 -3.63 -10.69
C ALA A 749 -19.77 -4.54 -11.30
N THR A 750 -20.25 -5.55 -10.58
CA THR A 750 -21.48 -6.24 -11.00
C THR A 750 -22.70 -5.38 -10.70
N ARG A 751 -23.80 -5.60 -11.44
CA ARG A 751 -25.07 -4.89 -11.23
C ARG A 751 -25.56 -5.02 -9.79
N GLU A 752 -25.43 -6.19 -9.15
CA GLU A 752 -25.87 -6.37 -7.76
C GLU A 752 -25.10 -5.47 -6.79
N ARG A 753 -23.81 -5.28 -7.01
CA ARG A 753 -22.96 -4.42 -6.17
C ARG A 753 -23.28 -2.94 -6.33
N LEU A 754 -23.56 -2.48 -7.55
CA LEU A 754 -24.01 -1.10 -7.79
C LEU A 754 -25.39 -0.82 -7.18
N VAL A 755 -26.33 -1.78 -7.28
CA VAL A 755 -27.63 -1.69 -6.59
C VAL A 755 -27.45 -1.60 -5.07
N ALA A 756 -26.54 -2.39 -4.49
CA ALA A 756 -26.24 -2.32 -3.07
C ALA A 756 -25.64 -0.96 -2.67
N ALA A 757 -24.75 -0.39 -3.48
CA ALA A 757 -24.17 0.93 -3.25
C ALA A 757 -25.24 2.05 -3.27
N ILE A 758 -26.15 2.05 -4.25
CA ILE A 758 -27.24 3.03 -4.35
C ILE A 758 -28.22 2.89 -3.17
N ARG A 759 -28.58 1.66 -2.77
CA ARG A 759 -29.40 1.42 -1.56
C ARG A 759 -28.72 1.92 -0.29
N GLN A 760 -27.40 1.78 -0.18
CA GLN A 760 -26.66 2.26 0.97
C GLN A 760 -26.66 3.80 1.03
N LEU A 761 -26.57 4.48 -0.12
CA LEU A 761 -26.72 5.93 -0.22
C LEU A 761 -28.13 6.38 0.23
N GLU A 762 -29.18 5.69 -0.22
CA GLU A 762 -30.58 5.94 0.18
C GLU A 762 -30.80 5.78 1.69
N GLN A 763 -30.37 4.64 2.27
CA GLN A 763 -30.52 4.37 3.70
C GLN A 763 -29.77 5.37 4.60
N THR A 764 -28.64 5.88 4.11
CA THR A 764 -27.85 6.89 4.85
C THR A 764 -28.52 8.26 4.81
N SER A 765 -29.27 8.54 3.73
CA SER A 765 -30.03 9.79 3.56
C SER A 765 -31.33 9.82 4.39
N GLU A 766 -31.98 8.68 4.63
CA GLU A 766 -33.31 8.59 5.28
C GLU A 766 -33.33 8.61 6.83
N ARG A 767 -32.19 8.50 7.52
CA ARG A 767 -32.14 8.43 9.01
C ARG A 767 -32.30 9.82 9.65
N ASN A 768 -33.53 10.15 10.07
CA ASN A 768 -33.86 11.44 10.69
C ASN A 768 -33.54 11.60 12.19
N MET A 769 -33.22 10.53 12.94
CA MET A 769 -32.87 10.62 14.37
C MET A 769 -31.63 9.78 14.67
N ARG A 770 -30.59 10.42 15.23
CA ARG A 770 -29.26 9.84 15.45
C ARG A 770 -29.05 9.55 16.93
N ARG A 771 -28.28 8.51 17.27
CA ARG A 771 -27.99 8.08 18.64
C ARG A 771 -26.51 8.26 18.99
N LEU A 772 -26.23 8.96 20.09
CA LEU A 772 -24.89 9.20 20.61
C LEU A 772 -24.71 8.53 21.98
N LEU A 773 -23.63 7.77 22.14
CA LEU A 773 -23.21 7.21 23.42
C LEU A 773 -22.08 8.06 24.03
N ILE A 774 -22.20 8.47 25.29
CA ILE A 774 -21.15 9.18 26.03
C ILE A 774 -20.71 8.31 27.21
N VAL A 775 -19.43 7.96 27.28
CA VAL A 775 -18.81 7.16 28.33
C VAL A 775 -17.79 8.03 29.08
N GLU A 776 -18.16 8.49 30.26
CA GLU A 776 -17.38 9.49 31.02
C GLU A 776 -17.53 9.24 32.52
N ASP A 777 -16.44 9.13 33.28
CA ASP A 777 -16.49 8.76 34.70
C ASP A 777 -16.97 9.93 35.58
N ASP A 778 -16.54 11.16 35.27
CA ASP A 778 -16.93 12.36 35.98
C ASP A 778 -18.38 12.74 35.67
N ARG A 779 -19.24 12.62 36.68
CA ARG A 779 -20.67 12.96 36.59
C ARG A 779 -20.92 14.40 36.14
N ASN A 780 -20.10 15.35 36.55
CA ASN A 780 -20.23 16.75 36.15
C ASN A 780 -19.86 16.94 34.68
N LEU A 781 -18.74 16.34 34.25
CA LEU A 781 -18.30 16.39 32.87
C LEU A 781 -19.30 15.70 31.94
N ARG A 782 -19.80 14.52 32.33
CA ARG A 782 -20.84 13.77 31.62
C ARG A 782 -22.12 14.59 31.41
N GLU A 783 -22.63 15.24 32.44
CA GLU A 783 -23.81 16.11 32.30
C GLU A 783 -23.55 17.36 31.46
N ASN A 784 -22.34 17.92 31.54
CA ASN A 784 -21.95 19.05 30.70
C ASN A 784 -21.86 18.65 29.21
N LEU A 785 -21.27 17.50 28.91
CA LEU A 785 -21.20 16.94 27.55
C LEU A 785 -22.60 16.64 27.01
N ARG A 786 -23.47 16.04 27.82
CA ARG A 786 -24.86 15.77 27.45
C ARG A 786 -25.62 17.05 27.11
N ARG A 787 -25.45 18.12 27.89
CA ARG A 787 -26.08 19.42 27.61
C ARG A 787 -25.49 20.12 26.39
N LEU A 788 -24.18 20.00 26.18
CA LEU A 788 -23.50 20.64 25.06
C LEU A 788 -23.91 20.04 23.72
N LEU A 789 -24.04 18.71 23.65
CA LEU A 789 -24.30 17.99 22.40
C LEU A 789 -25.80 17.82 22.10
N ALA A 790 -26.67 18.04 23.08
CA ALA A 790 -28.12 17.91 22.91
C ALA A 790 -28.66 18.90 21.86
N HIS A 791 -29.35 18.39 20.85
CA HIS A 791 -30.08 19.15 19.84
C HIS A 791 -31.26 18.34 19.27
N GLU A 792 -32.17 18.99 18.53
CA GLU A 792 -33.31 18.32 17.90
C GLU A 792 -32.80 17.29 16.85
N GLY A 793 -33.21 16.03 17.02
CA GLY A 793 -32.77 14.92 16.16
C GLY A 793 -31.61 14.08 16.72
N LEU A 794 -31.09 14.38 17.92
CA LEU A 794 -30.05 13.60 18.59
C LEU A 794 -30.53 13.01 19.93
N ASP A 795 -30.48 11.68 20.04
CA ASP A 795 -30.77 10.92 21.26
C ASP A 795 -29.44 10.54 21.96
N ILE A 796 -29.21 11.07 23.17
CA ILE A 796 -27.94 10.93 23.89
C ILE A 796 -28.11 9.99 25.08
N THR A 797 -27.38 8.87 25.06
CA THR A 797 -27.24 7.97 26.22
C THR A 797 -25.89 8.22 26.88
N ALA A 798 -25.88 8.50 28.19
CA ALA A 798 -24.66 8.83 28.92
C ALA A 798 -24.46 7.89 30.12
N VAL A 799 -23.30 7.23 30.18
CA VAL A 799 -22.95 6.17 31.14
C VAL A 799 -21.61 6.45 31.82
N GLY A 800 -21.39 5.84 32.99
CA GLY A 800 -20.22 6.12 33.82
C GLY A 800 -19.16 5.04 33.93
N SER A 801 -19.41 3.88 33.36
CA SER A 801 -18.53 2.72 33.47
C SER A 801 -18.52 1.93 32.17
N ILE A 802 -17.47 1.13 31.96
CA ILE A 802 -17.34 0.17 30.86
C ILE A 802 -18.48 -0.84 30.91
N ALA A 803 -18.84 -1.33 32.10
CA ALA A 803 -19.94 -2.28 32.28
C ALA A 803 -21.28 -1.71 31.78
N GLU A 804 -21.63 -0.49 32.16
CA GLU A 804 -22.85 0.20 31.69
C GLU A 804 -22.79 0.48 30.18
N ALA A 805 -21.63 0.88 29.65
CA ALA A 805 -21.44 1.10 28.21
C ALA A 805 -21.67 -0.17 27.40
N MET A 806 -21.13 -1.31 27.87
CA MET A 806 -21.31 -2.61 27.21
C MET A 806 -22.74 -3.13 27.27
N GLU A 807 -23.48 -2.81 28.34
CA GLU A 807 -24.92 -3.11 28.44
C GLU A 807 -25.73 -2.30 27.40
N GLN A 808 -25.45 -1.01 27.27
CA GLN A 808 -26.11 -0.15 26.27
C GLN A 808 -25.77 -0.55 24.84
N LEU A 809 -24.50 -0.84 24.56
CA LEU A 809 -24.04 -1.33 23.25
C LEU A 809 -24.60 -2.72 22.90
N ALA A 810 -25.00 -3.52 23.90
CA ALA A 810 -25.70 -4.79 23.67
C ALA A 810 -27.19 -4.59 23.37
N ALA A 811 -27.80 -3.56 23.94
CA ALA A 811 -29.24 -3.28 23.81
C ALA A 811 -29.58 -2.50 22.53
N VAL A 812 -28.73 -1.56 22.13
CA VAL A 812 -29.04 -0.56 21.10
C VAL A 812 -27.82 -0.24 20.23
N THR A 813 -28.02 0.02 18.95
CA THR A 813 -26.98 0.53 18.03
C THR A 813 -26.86 2.05 18.13
N PHE A 814 -25.63 2.55 18.23
CA PHE A 814 -25.32 3.98 18.25
C PHE A 814 -24.69 4.42 16.93
N ASP A 815 -24.85 5.69 16.56
CA ASP A 815 -24.27 6.29 15.35
C ASP A 815 -22.91 6.97 15.64
N CYS A 816 -22.59 7.26 16.90
CA CYS A 816 -21.29 7.76 17.36
C CYS A 816 -21.12 7.46 18.86
N MET A 817 -19.87 7.27 19.30
CA MET A 817 -19.51 7.13 20.71
C MET A 817 -18.42 8.14 21.09
N VAL A 818 -18.59 8.81 22.22
CA VAL A 818 -17.56 9.64 22.87
C VAL A 818 -17.13 8.93 24.14
N THR A 819 -15.84 8.67 24.32
CA THR A 819 -15.32 7.98 25.51
C THR A 819 -14.09 8.69 26.07
N ASP A 820 -13.98 8.76 27.40
CA ASP A 820 -12.69 9.02 28.06
C ASP A 820 -11.87 7.72 28.17
N LEU A 821 -10.57 7.86 28.41
CA LEU A 821 -9.62 6.78 28.65
C LEU A 821 -9.51 6.42 30.14
N ALA A 822 -9.87 7.32 31.05
CA ALA A 822 -9.92 7.07 32.47
C ALA A 822 -11.35 6.69 32.87
N LEU A 823 -11.58 5.41 33.12
CA LEU A 823 -12.87 4.89 33.56
C LEU A 823 -12.69 4.16 34.91
N PRO A 824 -13.74 4.02 35.74
CA PRO A 824 -13.59 3.51 37.09
C PRO A 824 -13.37 1.98 37.15
N ASP A 825 -13.77 1.26 36.10
CA ASP A 825 -13.77 -0.20 36.00
C ASP A 825 -12.80 -0.75 34.93
N GLY A 826 -11.90 0.10 34.44
CA GLY A 826 -10.84 -0.23 33.48
C GLY A 826 -10.37 1.01 32.74
N SER A 827 -9.57 0.85 31.70
CA SER A 827 -9.26 1.96 30.80
C SER A 827 -10.21 1.97 29.60
N GLY A 828 -10.40 3.13 28.97
CA GLY A 828 -11.11 3.23 27.69
C GLY A 828 -10.51 2.31 26.59
N TYR A 829 -9.25 1.87 26.73
CA TYR A 829 -8.68 0.79 25.91
C TYR A 829 -9.41 -0.55 26.10
N ASP A 830 -9.76 -0.91 27.34
CA ASP A 830 -10.41 -2.18 27.67
C ASP A 830 -11.85 -2.20 27.14
N LEU A 831 -12.51 -1.04 27.09
CA LEU A 831 -13.80 -0.88 26.42
C LEU A 831 -13.69 -1.18 24.92
N LEU A 832 -12.71 -0.56 24.24
CA LEU A 832 -12.48 -0.74 22.81
C LEU A 832 -12.09 -2.18 22.46
N GLU A 833 -11.27 -2.83 23.29
CA GLU A 833 -10.87 -4.23 23.12
C GLU A 833 -12.08 -5.17 23.25
N ARG A 834 -12.90 -5.01 24.31
CA ARG A 834 -14.14 -5.79 24.51
C ARG A 834 -15.19 -5.57 23.41
N MET A 835 -15.22 -4.39 22.81
CA MET A 835 -16.07 -4.12 21.64
C MET A 835 -15.55 -4.85 20.39
N GLY A 836 -14.23 -4.96 20.22
CA GLY A 836 -13.59 -5.63 19.08
C GLY A 836 -13.76 -7.16 19.06
N GLU A 837 -13.99 -7.79 20.21
CA GLU A 837 -14.18 -9.24 20.36
C GLU A 837 -15.58 -9.75 19.93
N ARG A 838 -16.54 -8.86 19.65
CA ARG A 838 -17.91 -9.25 19.25
C ARG A 838 -18.10 -9.31 17.73
N GLU A 839 -18.46 -10.49 17.22
CA GLU A 839 -18.68 -10.76 15.78
C GLU A 839 -20.02 -10.23 15.19
N SER A 840 -20.84 -9.44 15.90
CA SER A 840 -22.24 -9.17 15.45
C SER A 840 -22.80 -7.74 15.63
N GLY A 841 -21.97 -6.69 15.56
CA GLY A 841 -22.47 -5.32 15.52
C GLY A 841 -21.64 -4.40 14.64
N ALA A 842 -22.29 -3.49 13.91
CA ALA A 842 -21.59 -2.38 13.24
C ALA A 842 -20.96 -1.48 14.31
N PHE A 843 -19.64 -1.32 14.25
CA PHE A 843 -18.88 -0.54 15.22
C PHE A 843 -19.13 0.97 14.98
N PRO A 844 -19.67 1.73 15.95
CA PRO A 844 -19.86 3.18 15.78
C PRO A 844 -18.50 3.90 15.74
N PRO A 845 -18.37 5.02 15.00
CA PRO A 845 -17.24 5.93 15.12
C PRO A 845 -16.99 6.33 16.57
N VAL A 846 -15.73 6.29 17.03
CA VAL A 846 -15.36 6.59 18.42
C VAL A 846 -14.48 7.82 18.50
N ILE A 847 -14.89 8.79 19.31
CA ILE A 847 -14.13 9.99 19.63
C ILE A 847 -13.55 9.82 21.04
N VAL A 848 -12.22 9.85 21.14
CA VAL A 848 -11.53 9.76 22.43
C VAL A 848 -11.36 11.18 22.98
N TYR A 849 -12.14 11.51 24.01
CA TYR A 849 -12.07 12.80 24.69
C TYR A 849 -11.29 12.63 25.98
N THR A 850 -10.00 12.98 25.97
CA THR A 850 -9.13 12.84 27.16
C THR A 850 -8.40 14.14 27.50
N GLY A 851 -8.26 14.41 28.80
CA GLY A 851 -7.60 15.61 29.33
C GLY A 851 -6.06 15.57 29.30
N ARG A 852 -5.48 14.40 29.00
CA ARG A 852 -4.02 14.17 28.92
C ARG A 852 -3.53 14.11 27.47
N ALA A 853 -2.29 14.53 27.22
CA ALA A 853 -1.66 14.31 25.92
C ALA A 853 -1.34 12.82 25.76
N LEU A 854 -1.69 12.26 24.61
CA LEU A 854 -1.41 10.86 24.28
C LEU A 854 0.00 10.72 23.70
N THR A 855 0.71 9.67 24.10
CA THR A 855 1.98 9.30 23.49
C THR A 855 1.76 8.68 22.09
N ARG A 856 2.79 8.69 21.24
CA ARG A 856 2.71 8.07 19.90
C ARG A 856 2.37 6.57 19.96
N GLU A 857 2.88 5.86 20.98
CA GLU A 857 2.58 4.44 21.18
C GLU A 857 1.13 4.20 21.59
N GLU A 858 0.58 5.03 22.48
CA GLU A 858 -0.84 4.99 22.89
C GLU A 858 -1.77 5.32 21.71
N GLU A 859 -1.41 6.28 20.86
CA GLU A 859 -2.15 6.62 19.64
C GLU A 859 -2.17 5.45 18.65
N GLN A 860 -1.02 4.81 18.42
CA GLN A 860 -0.91 3.64 17.56
C GLN A 860 -1.70 2.44 18.11
N ARG A 861 -1.72 2.25 19.44
CA ARG A 861 -2.51 1.17 20.06
C ARG A 861 -4.01 1.40 19.85
N LEU A 862 -4.51 2.63 20.00
CA LEU A 862 -5.92 2.95 19.72
C LEU A 862 -6.29 2.67 18.26
N ARG A 863 -5.44 3.05 17.30
CA ARG A 863 -5.67 2.81 15.86
C ARG A 863 -5.81 1.31 15.49
N ARG A 864 -5.32 0.38 16.32
CA ARG A 864 -5.46 -1.08 16.06
C ARG A 864 -6.88 -1.60 16.30
N TYR A 865 -7.65 -0.99 17.21
CA TYR A 865 -8.92 -1.54 17.68
C TYR A 865 -10.15 -0.94 17.00
N SER A 866 -10.04 0.23 16.35
CA SER A 866 -11.11 0.75 15.48
C SER A 866 -10.58 1.59 14.33
N LYS A 867 -11.18 1.35 13.16
CA LYS A 867 -10.89 2.03 11.89
C LYS A 867 -11.43 3.48 11.84
N SER A 868 -12.04 3.97 12.92
CA SER A 868 -12.74 5.27 12.99
C SER A 868 -12.47 6.04 14.29
N ILE A 869 -11.25 5.95 14.84
CA ILE A 869 -10.85 6.72 16.03
C ILE A 869 -10.11 7.99 15.64
N ILE A 870 -10.72 9.16 15.87
CA ILE A 870 -10.03 10.46 15.80
C ILE A 870 -9.40 10.74 17.16
N ILE A 871 -8.07 10.83 17.17
CA ILE A 871 -7.26 11.14 18.36
C ILE A 871 -6.61 12.50 18.13
N LYS A 872 -7.10 13.55 18.80
CA LYS A 872 -6.45 14.87 18.75
C LYS A 872 -6.42 15.49 20.14
N GLY A 873 -5.20 15.68 20.62
CA GLY A 873 -4.91 16.22 21.96
C GLY A 873 -5.37 17.66 22.15
N ALA A 874 -5.94 17.88 23.34
CA ALA A 874 -6.10 19.14 24.07
C ALA A 874 -7.33 20.06 23.81
N ARG A 875 -8.27 19.97 24.78
CA ARG A 875 -8.86 21.02 25.64
C ARG A 875 -9.85 22.05 25.08
N SER A 876 -10.85 21.64 24.31
CA SER A 876 -11.93 22.56 23.96
C SER A 876 -13.25 21.79 23.70
N PRO A 877 -14.31 21.99 24.52
CA PRO A 877 -15.63 21.42 24.27
C PRO A 877 -16.21 21.83 22.89
N GLU A 878 -15.78 22.97 22.35
CA GLU A 878 -16.17 23.48 21.03
C GLU A 878 -15.65 22.62 19.89
N ARG A 879 -14.43 22.06 20.03
CA ARG A 879 -13.88 21.11 19.05
C ARG A 879 -14.61 19.78 19.07
N LEU A 880 -14.97 19.29 20.25
CA LEU A 880 -15.78 18.09 20.37
C LEU A 880 -17.13 18.27 19.66
N LEU A 881 -17.74 19.46 19.79
CA LEU A 881 -18.98 19.80 19.09
C LEU A 881 -18.80 19.77 17.56
N ASP A 882 -17.72 20.33 17.00
CA ASP A 882 -17.45 20.32 15.56
C ASP A 882 -17.22 18.90 15.02
N GLU A 883 -16.45 18.06 15.74
CA GLU A 883 -16.20 16.65 15.36
C GLU A 883 -17.49 15.81 15.42
N VAL A 884 -18.29 15.95 16.48
CA VAL A 884 -19.58 15.26 16.60
C VAL A 884 -20.54 15.71 15.49
N THR A 885 -20.53 17.00 15.11
CA THR A 885 -21.35 17.53 14.01
C THR A 885 -20.89 16.99 12.65
N LEU A 886 -19.58 16.81 12.45
CA LEU A 886 -18.99 16.24 11.23
C LEU A 886 -19.40 14.77 11.05
N PHE A 887 -19.27 13.94 12.09
CA PHE A 887 -19.63 12.52 12.03
C PHE A 887 -21.14 12.29 11.93
N LEU A 888 -21.91 13.08 12.67
CA LEU A 888 -23.36 12.98 12.67
C LEU A 888 -24.00 13.80 11.55
N HIS A 889 -23.24 14.23 10.53
CA HIS A 889 -23.70 14.86 9.27
C HIS A 889 -24.95 15.74 9.44
N SER A 890 -25.00 16.54 10.51
CA SER A 890 -26.18 17.31 10.86
C SER A 890 -26.13 18.67 10.16
N VAL A 891 -27.30 19.19 9.79
CA VAL A 891 -27.43 20.48 9.11
C VAL A 891 -27.22 21.57 10.16
N GLU A 892 -26.16 22.38 10.03
CA GLU A 892 -25.85 23.47 10.98
C GLU A 892 -27.04 24.41 11.25
N ALA A 893 -27.94 24.56 10.27
CA ALA A 893 -29.15 25.36 10.39
C ALA A 893 -30.16 24.85 11.45
N SER A 894 -30.09 23.59 11.88
CA SER A 894 -30.96 23.04 12.93
C SER A 894 -30.39 23.15 14.35
N LEU A 895 -29.14 23.63 14.51
CA LEU A 895 -28.53 23.82 15.81
C LEU A 895 -29.04 25.10 16.51
N PRO A 896 -29.25 25.09 17.85
CA PRO A 896 -29.53 26.28 18.63
C PRO A 896 -28.50 27.40 18.43
N SER A 897 -28.93 28.67 18.55
CA SER A 897 -28.11 29.86 18.28
C SER A 897 -26.79 29.90 19.06
N ASP A 898 -26.77 29.38 20.28
CA ASP A 898 -25.58 29.38 21.14
C ASP A 898 -24.53 28.36 20.67
N GLN A 899 -24.96 27.19 20.18
CA GLN A 899 -24.07 26.17 19.60
C GLN A 899 -23.54 26.60 18.23
N GLN A 900 -24.37 27.24 17.40
CA GLN A 900 -23.92 27.88 16.16
C GLN A 900 -22.89 28.98 16.43
N ARG A 901 -23.05 29.73 17.53
CA ARG A 901 -22.10 30.77 17.94
C ARG A 901 -20.78 30.17 18.40
N LEU A 902 -20.79 29.08 19.17
CA LEU A 902 -19.60 28.34 19.58
C LEU A 902 -18.85 27.73 18.38
N LEU A 903 -19.56 27.15 17.41
CA LEU A 903 -18.98 26.68 16.13
C LEU A 903 -18.40 27.82 15.31
N ARG A 904 -19.09 28.95 15.23
CA ARG A 904 -18.56 30.18 14.59
C ARG A 904 -17.38 30.76 15.35
N GLU A 905 -17.31 30.66 16.67
CA GLU A 905 -16.19 31.13 17.48
C GLU A 905 -14.96 30.22 17.34
N ALA A 906 -15.16 28.90 17.27
CA ALA A 906 -14.12 27.94 16.93
C ALA A 906 -13.51 28.24 15.54
N ARG A 907 -14.35 28.57 14.55
CA ARG A 907 -13.93 28.96 13.19
C ARG A 907 -13.42 30.41 13.08
N LYS A 908 -13.89 31.34 13.92
CA LYS A 908 -13.36 32.72 14.00
C LYS A 908 -11.91 32.78 14.44
N ARG A 909 -11.40 31.74 15.13
CA ARG A 909 -9.96 31.64 15.44
C ARG A 909 -9.09 31.52 14.19
N ASP A 910 -9.65 31.14 13.04
CA ASP A 910 -8.98 31.19 11.73
C ASP A 910 -9.17 32.53 10.99
N ALA A 911 -10.09 33.40 11.43
CA ALA A 911 -10.45 34.69 10.81
C ALA A 911 -9.93 35.94 11.57
N VAL A 912 -9.03 35.78 12.55
CA VAL A 912 -8.62 36.83 13.50
C VAL A 912 -7.87 38.03 12.88
N LEU A 913 -7.27 37.85 11.70
CA LEU A 913 -6.43 38.86 11.04
C LEU A 913 -7.17 39.71 10.00
N ASP A 914 -8.39 39.33 9.64
CA ASP A 914 -9.14 40.00 8.57
C ASP A 914 -9.65 41.39 9.02
N GLY A 915 -9.28 42.43 8.29
CA GLY A 915 -9.63 43.83 8.53
C GLY A 915 -8.74 44.60 9.52
N ARG A 916 -7.74 43.97 10.15
CA ARG A 916 -6.83 44.60 11.13
C ARG A 916 -5.78 45.48 10.45
N THR A 917 -5.41 46.60 11.08
CA THR A 917 -4.38 47.53 10.60
C THR A 917 -3.06 47.29 11.33
N ILE A 918 -2.01 46.88 10.60
CA ILE A 918 -0.68 46.64 11.15
C ILE A 918 0.28 47.74 10.65
N LEU A 919 1.00 48.39 11.56
CA LEU A 919 2.09 49.31 11.22
C LEU A 919 3.40 48.54 11.13
N LEU A 920 3.99 48.47 9.94
CA LEU A 920 5.29 47.87 9.68
C LEU A 920 6.36 48.98 9.60
N ALA A 921 7.24 49.03 10.61
CA ALA A 921 8.39 49.94 10.66
C ALA A 921 9.67 49.18 10.31
N GLU A 922 10.17 49.42 9.09
CA GLU A 922 11.32 48.74 8.49
C GLU A 922 11.94 49.70 7.46
N ASP A 923 13.25 49.95 7.53
CA ASP A 923 13.93 50.90 6.64
C ASP A 923 14.36 50.27 5.31
N ASP A 924 14.54 48.94 5.27
CA ASP A 924 14.78 48.21 4.04
C ASP A 924 13.48 48.00 3.26
N VAL A 925 13.35 48.73 2.15
CA VAL A 925 12.24 48.63 1.20
C VAL A 925 11.96 47.21 0.68
N ARG A 926 12.93 46.28 0.71
CA ARG A 926 12.75 44.88 0.30
C ARG A 926 12.04 44.05 1.38
N ASN A 927 12.38 44.28 2.65
CA ASN A 927 11.74 43.62 3.79
C ASN A 927 10.30 44.10 3.95
N ILE A 928 10.06 45.39 3.70
CA ILE A 928 8.71 45.95 3.59
C ILE A 928 7.87 45.16 2.58
N PHE A 929 8.39 44.95 1.36
CA PHE A 929 7.66 44.24 0.30
C PHE A 929 7.36 42.77 0.63
N ALA A 930 8.33 42.06 1.24
CA ALA A 930 8.18 40.65 1.61
C ALA A 930 7.14 40.41 2.71
N LEU A 931 7.06 41.32 3.69
CA LEU A 931 6.08 41.23 4.76
C LEU A 931 4.67 41.64 4.30
N SER A 932 4.60 42.60 3.36
CA SER A 932 3.34 42.96 2.69
C SER A 932 2.70 41.78 1.97
N SER A 933 3.46 41.02 1.19
CA SER A 933 2.93 39.90 0.41
C SER A 933 2.42 38.72 1.25
N VAL A 934 2.82 38.63 2.52
CA VAL A 934 2.40 37.58 3.46
C VAL A 934 1.16 37.97 4.25
N LEU A 935 1.08 39.23 4.70
CA LEU A 935 0.04 39.67 5.62
C LEU A 935 -1.21 40.19 4.89
N GLU A 936 -1.07 40.84 3.73
CA GLU A 936 -2.22 41.36 2.96
C GLU A 936 -3.20 40.27 2.50
N PRO A 937 -2.77 39.08 2.01
CA PRO A 937 -3.70 38.00 1.65
C PRO A 937 -4.50 37.43 2.83
N LEU A 938 -4.06 37.67 4.07
CA LEU A 938 -4.77 37.28 5.30
C LEU A 938 -5.82 38.31 5.74
N GLY A 939 -6.06 39.35 4.91
CA GLY A 939 -7.04 40.41 5.16
C GLY A 939 -6.51 41.60 5.94
N VAL A 940 -5.20 41.67 6.21
CA VAL A 940 -4.55 42.77 6.95
C VAL A 940 -4.40 44.02 6.09
N LYS A 941 -4.64 45.20 6.66
CA LYS A 941 -4.26 46.50 6.10
C LYS A 941 -2.89 46.91 6.64
N LEU A 942 -1.90 47.07 5.78
CA LEU A 942 -0.56 47.49 6.21
C LEU A 942 -0.35 49.00 6.06
N GLU A 943 0.17 49.62 7.12
CA GLU A 943 0.76 50.95 7.10
C GLU A 943 2.28 50.79 7.17
N ILE A 944 3.02 51.43 6.27
CA ILE A 944 4.47 51.24 6.15
C ILE A 944 5.20 52.47 6.67
N ALA A 945 6.17 52.31 7.56
CA ALA A 945 7.11 53.34 8.01
C ALA A 945 8.56 52.92 7.74
N ARG A 946 9.39 53.84 7.27
CA ARG A 946 10.78 53.60 6.84
C ARG A 946 11.82 53.92 7.89
N ASN A 947 11.42 54.39 9.06
CA ASN A 947 12.28 54.55 10.23
C ASN A 947 11.44 54.65 11.51
N GLY A 948 12.10 54.56 12.66
CA GLY A 948 11.43 54.63 13.96
C GLY A 948 10.72 55.97 14.22
N ARG A 949 11.17 57.07 13.60
CA ARG A 949 10.54 58.39 13.74
C ARG A 949 9.24 58.46 12.95
N GLU A 950 9.24 57.99 11.71
CA GLU A 950 8.08 57.90 10.84
C GLU A 950 7.02 56.95 11.41
N ALA A 951 7.46 55.91 12.13
CA ALA A 951 6.58 55.02 12.87
C ALA A 951 5.88 55.74 14.03
N VAL A 952 6.62 56.54 14.80
CA VAL A 952 6.06 57.38 15.88
C VAL A 952 5.13 58.45 15.29
N GLU A 953 5.53 59.13 14.22
CA GLU A 953 4.74 60.18 13.57
C GLU A 953 3.44 59.61 12.97
N ARG A 954 3.45 58.41 12.38
CA ARG A 954 2.22 57.75 11.90
C ARG A 954 1.26 57.37 13.02
N LEU A 955 1.79 56.98 14.18
CA LEU A 955 0.96 56.73 15.37
C LEU A 955 0.39 58.04 15.94
N GLU A 956 1.05 59.17 15.74
CA GLU A 956 0.55 60.50 16.14
C GLU A 956 -0.52 61.05 15.19
N GLN A 957 -0.61 60.56 13.95
CA GLN A 957 -1.59 60.97 12.93
C GLN A 957 -3.02 60.43 13.13
N ASP A 958 -3.34 59.91 14.32
CA ASP A 958 -4.70 59.51 14.73
C ASP A 958 -5.32 58.34 13.93
N LYS A 959 -4.49 57.49 13.29
CA LYS A 959 -4.93 56.24 12.66
C LYS A 959 -5.03 55.12 13.70
N GLU A 960 -6.12 54.35 13.67
CA GLU A 960 -6.25 53.15 14.51
C GLU A 960 -5.31 52.05 13.98
N VAL A 961 -4.20 51.84 14.69
CA VAL A 961 -3.26 50.73 14.45
C VAL A 961 -3.48 49.67 15.51
N ASP A 962 -3.69 48.42 15.08
CA ASP A 962 -3.95 47.27 15.96
C ASP A 962 -2.64 46.63 16.45
N LEU A 963 -1.57 46.64 15.65
CA LEU A 963 -0.28 46.02 15.97
C LEU A 963 0.87 46.73 15.25
N VAL A 964 2.03 46.80 15.90
CA VAL A 964 3.27 47.33 15.28
C VAL A 964 4.30 46.20 15.12
N LEU A 965 4.82 46.04 13.91
CA LEU A 965 6.03 45.27 13.64
C LEU A 965 7.20 46.25 13.53
N MET A 966 8.18 46.18 14.43
CA MET A 966 9.22 47.20 14.58
C MET A 966 10.62 46.61 14.39
N ASP A 967 11.32 46.98 13.32
CA ASP A 967 12.73 46.65 13.17
C ASP A 967 13.59 47.42 14.19
N ILE A 968 14.58 46.73 14.75
CA ILE A 968 15.48 47.34 15.74
C ILE A 968 16.51 48.24 15.07
N MET A 969 17.04 47.83 13.93
CA MET A 969 18.18 48.48 13.28
C MET A 969 17.72 49.38 12.13
N MET A 970 17.21 50.56 12.47
CA MET A 970 16.76 51.56 11.49
C MET A 970 17.45 52.93 11.69
N PRO A 971 17.69 53.71 10.62
CA PRO A 971 18.26 55.06 10.67
C PRO A 971 17.31 56.08 11.32
N GLU A 972 17.84 57.25 11.68
CA GLU A 972 17.18 58.36 12.40
C GLU A 972 16.74 58.02 13.83
N MET A 973 15.93 56.99 13.99
CA MET A 973 15.46 56.49 15.28
C MET A 973 15.43 54.98 15.21
N ASP A 974 16.27 54.34 16.03
CA ASP A 974 16.30 52.89 16.16
C ASP A 974 15.00 52.36 16.78
N GLY A 975 14.68 51.09 16.53
CA GLY A 975 13.43 50.48 17.01
C GLY A 975 13.32 50.46 18.53
N LEU A 976 14.43 50.35 19.26
CA LEU A 976 14.44 50.39 20.73
C LEU A 976 14.02 51.77 21.25
N THR A 977 14.48 52.83 20.62
CA THR A 977 14.18 54.22 20.93
C THR A 977 12.76 54.55 20.50
N ALA A 978 12.33 54.10 19.32
CA ALA A 978 10.96 54.22 18.85
C ALA A 978 9.97 53.55 19.82
N MET A 979 10.24 52.31 20.24
CA MET A 979 9.40 51.61 21.23
C MET A 979 9.30 52.38 22.55
N ARG A 980 10.42 52.89 23.09
CA ARG A 980 10.40 53.73 24.30
C ARG A 980 9.61 55.02 24.10
N HIS A 981 9.66 55.63 22.92
CA HIS A 981 8.87 56.81 22.59
C HIS A 981 7.37 56.49 22.50
N ILE A 982 7.00 55.41 21.81
CA ILE A 982 5.61 54.93 21.71
C ILE A 982 5.05 54.65 23.11
N ARG A 983 5.83 54.02 23.99
CA ARG A 983 5.41 53.71 25.37
C ARG A 983 5.25 54.93 26.28
N LYS A 984 5.93 56.05 26.01
CA LYS A 984 5.76 57.30 26.76
C LYS A 984 4.41 57.98 26.47
N GLN A 985 3.81 57.71 25.30
CA GLN A 985 2.52 58.28 24.92
C GLN A 985 1.38 57.48 25.58
N ARG A 986 0.58 58.13 26.44
CA ARG A 986 -0.51 57.47 27.21
C ARG A 986 -1.47 56.66 26.34
N ARG A 987 -1.71 57.08 25.10
CA ARG A 987 -2.61 56.42 24.15
C ARG A 987 -2.08 55.08 23.63
N HIS A 988 -0.76 54.94 23.46
CA HIS A 988 -0.13 53.76 22.85
C HIS A 988 0.57 52.84 23.87
N GLN A 989 0.31 53.03 25.16
CA GLN A 989 0.88 52.18 26.22
C GLN A 989 0.52 50.70 26.06
N HIS A 990 -0.68 50.42 25.56
CA HIS A 990 -1.20 49.05 25.40
C HIS A 990 -1.15 48.55 23.95
N LEU A 991 -0.64 49.36 23.01
CA LEU A 991 -0.50 48.96 21.61
C LEU A 991 0.51 47.81 21.51
N PRO A 992 0.13 46.61 21.02
CA PRO A 992 1.07 45.52 20.84
C PRO A 992 2.21 45.90 19.88
N ILE A 993 3.45 45.66 20.28
CA ILE A 993 4.65 45.84 19.44
C ILE A 993 5.44 44.54 19.43
N ILE A 994 5.70 43.99 18.23
CA ILE A 994 6.58 42.84 18.02
C ILE A 994 7.89 43.37 17.42
N ALA A 995 9.01 43.16 18.12
CA ALA A 995 10.32 43.60 17.65
C ALA A 995 10.92 42.61 16.63
N LEU A 996 11.43 43.10 15.51
CA LEU A 996 12.18 42.34 14.51
C LEU A 996 13.68 42.54 14.79
N THR A 997 14.42 41.47 15.14
CA THR A 997 15.85 41.56 15.55
C THR A 997 16.78 40.76 14.65
N ALA A 998 17.96 41.29 14.31
CA ALA A 998 19.00 40.57 13.56
C ALA A 998 19.75 39.50 14.38
N LYS A 999 19.56 39.43 15.70
CA LYS A 999 20.30 38.54 16.61
C LYS A 999 19.37 37.72 17.52
N ALA A 1000 19.58 36.41 17.57
CA ALA A 1000 18.82 35.44 18.38
C ALA A 1000 19.46 35.13 19.76
N MET A 1001 20.24 36.06 20.32
CA MET A 1001 20.87 35.90 21.64
C MET A 1001 19.92 36.29 22.78
N ALA A 1002 20.08 35.70 23.97
CA ALA A 1002 19.24 35.97 25.14
C ALA A 1002 19.23 37.46 25.55
N ASP A 1003 20.37 38.15 25.42
CA ASP A 1003 20.52 39.56 25.80
C ASP A 1003 19.71 40.52 24.92
N ASP A 1004 19.54 40.22 23.63
CA ASP A 1004 18.77 41.09 22.73
C ASP A 1004 17.27 40.95 22.96
N ARG A 1005 16.80 39.78 23.39
CA ARG A 1005 15.41 39.58 23.84
C ARG A 1005 15.10 40.47 25.04
N GLU A 1006 15.96 40.45 26.06
CA GLU A 1006 15.75 41.26 27.27
C GLU A 1006 15.70 42.75 26.94
N ARG A 1007 16.62 43.23 26.09
CA ARG A 1007 16.66 44.64 25.66
C ARG A 1007 15.40 45.07 24.90
N CYS A 1008 14.82 44.19 24.07
CA CYS A 1008 13.57 44.47 23.36
C CYS A 1008 12.39 44.59 24.31
N LEU A 1009 12.26 43.65 25.25
CA LEU A 1009 11.18 43.64 26.24
C LEU A 1009 11.30 44.85 27.19
N GLU A 1010 12.51 45.20 27.62
CA GLU A 1010 12.79 46.40 28.42
C GLU A 1010 12.48 47.70 27.67
N ALA A 1011 12.72 47.76 26.36
CA ALA A 1011 12.36 48.90 25.53
C ALA A 1011 10.84 49.03 25.31
N GLY A 1012 10.07 47.99 25.65
CA GLY A 1012 8.61 47.98 25.63
C GLY A 1012 7.98 47.09 24.57
N ALA A 1013 8.72 46.19 23.93
CA ALA A 1013 8.14 45.18 23.05
C ALA A 1013 7.26 44.19 23.84
N ASN A 1014 6.17 43.74 23.22
CA ASN A 1014 5.30 42.69 23.75
C ASN A 1014 5.84 41.30 23.42
N ASP A 1015 6.47 41.18 22.25
CA ASP A 1015 7.12 39.97 21.78
C ASP A 1015 8.25 40.31 20.81
N TYR A 1016 8.99 39.31 20.36
CA TYR A 1016 10.07 39.50 19.40
C TYR A 1016 10.17 38.33 18.42
N ILE A 1017 10.72 38.61 17.25
CA ILE A 1017 11.01 37.62 16.22
C ILE A 1017 12.39 37.91 15.63
N ALA A 1018 13.22 36.87 15.53
CA ALA A 1018 14.54 36.99 14.92
C ALA A 1018 14.43 37.00 13.39
N LYS A 1019 15.26 37.81 12.73
CA LYS A 1019 15.52 37.78 11.30
C LYS A 1019 16.58 36.69 11.04
N PRO A 1020 16.40 35.79 10.05
CA PRO A 1020 15.34 35.78 9.03
C PRO A 1020 13.97 35.36 9.59
N ILE A 1021 12.90 36.03 9.13
CA ILE A 1021 11.55 35.96 9.70
C ILE A 1021 10.84 34.65 9.29
N ASP A 1022 10.37 33.88 10.28
CA ASP A 1022 9.50 32.70 10.08
C ASP A 1022 8.03 33.14 9.94
N VAL A 1023 7.42 32.86 8.79
CA VAL A 1023 6.08 33.30 8.40
C VAL A 1023 4.99 32.71 9.30
N ASP A 1024 5.03 31.39 9.59
CA ASP A 1024 4.01 30.73 10.40
C ASP A 1024 4.04 31.22 11.84
N LYS A 1025 5.27 31.47 12.34
CA LYS A 1025 5.50 32.04 13.66
C LYS A 1025 5.04 33.51 13.74
N LEU A 1026 5.35 34.32 12.72
CA LEU A 1026 4.90 35.70 12.63
C LEU A 1026 3.36 35.78 12.63
N VAL A 1027 2.70 34.99 11.77
CA VAL A 1027 1.24 34.94 11.67
C VAL A 1027 0.62 34.49 12.99
N SER A 1028 1.20 33.49 13.65
CA SER A 1028 0.75 33.02 14.96
C SER A 1028 0.85 34.11 16.04
N LEU A 1029 1.96 34.85 16.08
CA LEU A 1029 2.16 35.98 17.00
C LEU A 1029 1.18 37.12 16.71
N CYS A 1030 0.98 37.48 15.43
CA CYS A 1030 -0.02 38.46 15.03
C CYS A 1030 -1.43 38.04 15.48
N ARG A 1031 -1.82 36.76 15.32
CA ARG A 1031 -3.12 36.25 15.80
C ARG A 1031 -3.27 36.38 17.32
N VAL A 1032 -2.23 36.06 18.09
CA VAL A 1032 -2.25 36.14 19.55
C VAL A 1032 -2.39 37.59 20.03
N TRP A 1033 -1.69 38.53 19.40
CA TRP A 1033 -1.67 39.92 19.85
C TRP A 1033 -2.84 40.74 19.29
N CYS A 1034 -3.34 40.45 18.10
CA CYS A 1034 -4.54 41.08 17.54
C CYS A 1034 -5.86 40.54 18.13
N SER A 1035 -5.85 39.39 18.83
CA SER A 1035 -7.03 38.85 19.53
C SER A 1035 -7.20 39.37 20.97
N ARG A 1036 -6.20 40.09 21.50
CA ARG A 1036 -6.19 40.61 22.88
C ARG A 1036 -6.68 42.07 23.00
N GLN A 1037 -7.07 42.69 21.89
CA GLN A 1037 -7.58 44.07 21.82
C GLN A 1037 -9.09 44.14 21.79
#